data_AF-A0A8C8ICD6-F1
#
_entry.id   AF-A0A8C8ICD6-F1
#
_cell.length_a   1.000
_cell.length_b   1.000
_cell.length_c   1.000
_cell.angle_alpha   90.00
_cell.angle_beta   90.00
_cell.angle_gamma   90.00
#
_symmetry.space_group_name_H-M   'P 1'
#
loop_
_entity.id
_entity.type
_entity.pdbx_description
1 polymer ?
#
loop_
_entity_poly.entity_id
_entity_poly.type
_entity_poly.pdbx_seq_one_letter_code
_entity_poly.pdbx_strand_id
1 'polypeptide(L)'
;YEGWPVLFWFISCFLCMLYVSTMYAEVIYTNIWALHLNCTPEQINKIAKKHGFHNLGKIFPDGNYYHMEQRQVAKQSLQAHYLHNLIFKMDPKVLWFAQQSGRSRKRRHSFTVPTDPFFNQQWYLSEAFDQNVVAAWARGYTGKGVVVSILDDGLDTSHPDIAENYDPQASYDMNDNDPNPDTQYTLTRPKRHGTRCAGVVAAVANNGVCGVGVAYQAKIGGVRMLDGQVTDLIEAMSLNLNQQHIDIYSSSWGPEDLGTNLEGPNTLAQEAFIRGITNGRGGLGSIYVWASGNGGASFDNCNCDGYTNSIYTLSVGSTTERGTLPFYSEPCSAILTTTYSGGSFHHRSIVTTDLHQSCTSDHTGTSASAPLAAGIIALALEANPTLNWRDVQHLVVRASRPVDLRTHDWRTNGVGRRVSHYYGYGLLDAGRLVELASKWKAVKPKRKCTIDLITRAMKLTLRWNVTACHGTRNWIRSLEHIQARLTLTYSRRGDLSITLISPKKTISNLLTTRPYDKMSTGFSDWTFMSTHCWDEDPCGYWVLRIENNGDSTNRGTLTKTKMFQFEVSTSITQRCVYPLYVFESICLMSCPPHYYESDGNSTRSHRKCLPCHHNCHTCFGKEDTNCLDCPPYSILDFRLGTCSPPVYPWDHRGKVTSGMERTAAVLGILMGGPLVILCIMWAITWMVSRVFLPCVAARNEVDSSTSHSSSEEARDVEMVVFRITEDQAENSERTSHSQHQHSQYFTSRGI
;
A
#
# COMPACT_ATOMS: atom_id res chain seq x y z
N TYR A 1 -36.68 -62.97 0.75
CA TYR A 1 -35.83 -61.78 0.99
C TYR A 1 -34.98 -61.51 -0.26
N GLU A 2 -35.59 -61.22 -1.42
CA GLU A 2 -34.88 -61.08 -2.72
C GLU A 2 -35.24 -59.79 -3.49
N GLY A 3 -35.55 -58.69 -2.80
CA GLY A 3 -35.92 -57.42 -3.46
C GLY A 3 -34.92 -56.26 -3.30
N TRP A 4 -33.98 -56.37 -2.38
CA TRP A 4 -33.16 -55.24 -1.92
C TRP A 4 -31.95 -54.88 -2.80
N PRO A 5 -31.23 -55.83 -3.45
CA PRO A 5 -30.05 -55.49 -4.25
C PRO A 5 -30.40 -54.73 -5.53
N VAL A 6 -31.52 -55.09 -6.16
CA VAL A 6 -32.00 -54.47 -7.40
C VAL A 6 -32.45 -53.03 -7.14
N LEU A 7 -33.16 -52.80 -6.03
CA LEU A 7 -33.60 -51.47 -5.61
C LEU A 7 -32.42 -50.54 -5.34
N PHE A 8 -31.35 -51.04 -4.71
CA PHE A 8 -30.13 -50.26 -4.45
C PHE A 8 -29.39 -49.89 -5.74
N TRP A 9 -29.37 -50.79 -6.73
CA TRP A 9 -28.72 -50.54 -8.01
C TRP A 9 -29.48 -49.48 -8.83
N PHE A 10 -30.81 -49.55 -8.85
CA PHE A 10 -31.65 -48.51 -9.47
C PHE A 10 -31.52 -47.15 -8.79
N ILE A 11 -31.49 -47.10 -7.46
CA ILE A 11 -31.31 -45.85 -6.70
C ILE A 11 -29.92 -45.24 -6.96
N SER A 12 -28.89 -46.08 -7.03
CA SER A 12 -27.52 -45.63 -7.29
C SER A 12 -27.35 -45.09 -8.72
N CYS A 13 -27.89 -45.77 -9.74
CA CYS A 13 -27.90 -45.26 -11.11
C CYS A 13 -28.71 -43.96 -11.24
N PHE A 14 -29.84 -43.85 -10.53
CA PHE A 14 -30.68 -42.64 -10.56
C PHE A 14 -29.98 -41.43 -9.90
N LEU A 15 -29.33 -41.64 -8.76
CA LEU A 15 -28.53 -40.61 -8.09
C LEU A 15 -27.28 -40.21 -8.90
N CYS A 16 -26.65 -41.15 -9.60
CA CYS A 16 -25.51 -40.87 -10.46
C CYS A 16 -25.93 -40.04 -11.70
N MET A 17 -27.08 -40.34 -12.29
CA MET A 17 -27.66 -39.53 -13.38
C MET A 17 -28.02 -38.12 -12.91
N LEU A 18 -28.56 -37.96 -11.69
CA LEU A 18 -28.85 -36.66 -11.08
C LEU A 18 -27.58 -35.85 -10.75
N TYR A 19 -26.48 -36.51 -10.41
CA TYR A 19 -25.20 -35.86 -10.08
C TYR A 19 -24.41 -35.41 -11.32
N VAL A 20 -24.58 -36.09 -12.47
CA VAL A 20 -23.96 -35.68 -13.74
C VAL A 20 -24.67 -34.45 -14.34
N SER A 21 -25.97 -34.27 -14.08
CA SER A 21 -26.71 -33.07 -14.53
C SER A 21 -26.30 -31.76 -13.85
N THR A 22 -25.65 -31.78 -12.68
CA THR A 22 -25.38 -30.56 -11.88
C THR A 22 -24.01 -29.93 -12.11
N MET A 23 -23.19 -30.46 -13.03
CA MET A 23 -21.79 -30.03 -13.22
C MET A 23 -21.53 -29.20 -14.48
N TYR A 24 -22.56 -28.85 -15.25
CA TYR A 24 -22.44 -27.88 -16.34
C TYR A 24 -23.07 -26.56 -15.90
N ALA A 25 -22.34 -25.45 -16.01
CA ALA A 25 -22.94 -24.13 -15.95
C ALA A 25 -23.98 -24.06 -17.08
N GLU A 26 -25.26 -24.12 -16.73
CA GLU A 26 -26.32 -24.17 -17.73
C GLU A 26 -26.34 -22.86 -18.52
N VAL A 27 -26.10 -22.96 -19.83
CA VAL A 27 -26.19 -21.83 -20.74
C VAL A 27 -27.66 -21.45 -20.86
N ILE A 28 -28.06 -20.33 -20.26
CA ILE A 28 -29.42 -19.81 -20.38
C ILE A 28 -29.56 -19.15 -21.76
N TYR A 29 -30.23 -19.79 -22.68
CA TYR A 29 -30.59 -19.25 -23.99
C TYR A 29 -31.78 -18.29 -23.86
N THR A 30 -31.78 -17.23 -24.67
CA THR A 30 -32.85 -16.24 -24.69
C THR A 30 -33.73 -16.39 -25.93
N ASN A 31 -34.83 -15.63 -25.98
CA ASN A 31 -35.71 -15.53 -27.13
C ASN A 31 -35.19 -14.55 -28.21
N ILE A 32 -33.88 -14.32 -28.25
CA ILE A 32 -33.22 -13.34 -29.10
C ILE A 32 -32.16 -14.04 -29.95
N TRP A 33 -32.04 -13.62 -31.21
CA TRP A 33 -31.03 -14.07 -32.16
C TRP A 33 -30.29 -12.88 -32.78
N ALA A 34 -29.01 -13.10 -33.06
CA ALA A 34 -28.21 -12.26 -33.93
C ALA A 34 -28.05 -12.97 -35.27
N LEU A 35 -28.36 -12.30 -36.38
CA LEU A 35 -28.28 -12.87 -37.73
C LEU A 35 -27.41 -12.00 -38.61
N HIS A 36 -26.51 -12.61 -39.38
CA HIS A 36 -25.79 -11.99 -40.47
C HIS A 36 -26.48 -12.37 -41.79
N LEU A 37 -27.06 -11.40 -42.49
CA LEU A 37 -27.89 -11.64 -43.67
C LEU A 37 -27.28 -10.99 -44.91
N ASN A 38 -27.26 -11.69 -46.05
CA ASN A 38 -26.82 -11.10 -47.32
C ASN A 38 -28.03 -10.62 -48.15
N CYS A 39 -28.75 -9.60 -47.68
CA CYS A 39 -30.04 -9.18 -48.24
C CYS A 39 -30.28 -7.66 -48.16
N THR A 40 -31.21 -7.16 -48.98
CA THR A 40 -31.68 -5.76 -48.89
C THR A 40 -32.59 -5.56 -47.67
N PRO A 41 -32.66 -4.34 -47.08
CA PRO A 41 -33.47 -4.06 -45.89
C PRO A 41 -34.94 -4.50 -45.99
N GLU A 42 -35.54 -4.39 -47.17
CA GLU A 42 -36.93 -4.79 -47.46
C GLU A 42 -37.13 -6.32 -47.42
N GLN A 43 -36.11 -7.08 -47.81
CA GLN A 43 -36.14 -8.54 -47.78
C GLN A 43 -36.00 -9.10 -46.36
N ILE A 44 -35.31 -8.37 -45.49
CA ILE A 44 -35.03 -8.80 -44.11
C ILE A 44 -36.31 -8.81 -43.27
N ASN A 45 -37.15 -7.80 -43.40
CA ASN A 45 -38.47 -7.79 -42.75
C ASN A 45 -39.39 -8.89 -43.29
N LYS A 46 -39.26 -9.25 -44.58
CA LYS A 46 -39.99 -10.39 -45.17
C LYS A 46 -39.51 -11.73 -44.61
N ILE A 47 -38.19 -11.92 -44.45
CA ILE A 47 -37.60 -13.13 -43.86
C ILE A 47 -37.99 -13.25 -42.39
N ALA A 48 -37.91 -12.16 -41.62
CA ALA A 48 -38.33 -12.12 -40.24
C ALA A 48 -39.82 -12.53 -40.12
N LYS A 49 -40.72 -11.90 -40.90
CA LYS A 49 -42.14 -12.23 -40.89
C LYS A 49 -42.44 -13.65 -41.37
N LYS A 50 -41.73 -14.15 -42.39
CA LYS A 50 -41.88 -15.51 -42.92
C LYS A 50 -41.60 -16.57 -41.86
N HIS A 51 -40.58 -16.35 -41.04
CA HIS A 51 -40.14 -17.28 -40.00
C HIS A 51 -40.65 -16.89 -38.60
N GLY A 52 -41.60 -15.95 -38.52
CA GLY A 52 -42.27 -15.54 -37.29
C GLY A 52 -41.45 -14.62 -36.36
N PHE A 53 -40.30 -14.11 -36.78
CA PHE A 53 -39.45 -13.21 -35.99
C PHE A 53 -39.85 -11.75 -36.12
N HIS A 54 -39.59 -11.00 -35.06
CA HIS A 54 -39.65 -9.56 -35.02
C HIS A 54 -38.24 -8.98 -35.21
N ASN A 55 -38.05 -8.17 -36.25
CA ASN A 55 -36.78 -7.49 -36.51
C ASN A 55 -36.68 -6.24 -35.64
N LEU A 56 -35.72 -6.21 -34.72
CA LEU A 56 -35.44 -5.11 -33.80
C LEU A 56 -34.41 -4.11 -34.35
N GLY A 57 -33.88 -4.35 -35.56
CA GLY A 57 -32.98 -3.45 -36.26
C GLY A 57 -31.55 -3.99 -36.38
N LYS A 58 -30.67 -3.13 -36.91
CA LYS A 58 -29.26 -3.47 -37.08
C LYS A 58 -28.52 -3.47 -35.74
N ILE A 59 -27.64 -4.45 -35.56
CA ILE A 59 -26.71 -4.51 -34.42
C ILE A 59 -25.55 -3.53 -34.64
N PHE A 60 -25.06 -3.44 -35.88
CA PHE A 60 -24.00 -2.50 -36.28
C PHE A 60 -24.49 -1.59 -37.41
N PRO A 61 -24.24 -0.27 -37.38
CA PRO A 61 -24.73 0.66 -38.41
C PRO A 61 -24.23 0.33 -39.83
N ASP A 62 -22.95 -0.06 -39.92
CA ASP A 62 -22.17 -0.35 -41.12
C ASP A 62 -22.19 -1.84 -41.54
N GLY A 63 -22.75 -2.72 -40.71
CA GLY A 63 -22.83 -4.15 -40.96
C GLY A 63 -24.21 -4.64 -41.43
N ASN A 64 -24.25 -5.91 -41.83
CA ASN A 64 -25.48 -6.65 -42.15
C ASN A 64 -25.89 -7.61 -41.01
N TYR A 65 -25.60 -7.23 -39.76
CA TYR A 65 -26.01 -7.96 -38.57
C TYR A 65 -27.31 -7.40 -38.01
N TYR A 66 -28.27 -8.28 -37.74
CA TYR A 66 -29.62 -7.92 -37.33
C TYR A 66 -30.01 -8.60 -36.02
N HIS A 67 -30.70 -7.83 -35.20
CA HIS A 67 -31.27 -8.25 -33.94
C HIS A 67 -32.68 -8.77 -34.17
N MET A 68 -32.90 -10.05 -33.94
CA MET A 68 -34.19 -10.71 -34.16
C MET A 68 -34.75 -11.24 -32.83
N GLU A 69 -36.04 -11.03 -32.59
CA GLU A 69 -36.76 -11.55 -31.42
C GLU A 69 -37.86 -12.52 -31.86
N GLN A 70 -38.02 -13.64 -31.17
CA GLN A 70 -39.18 -14.51 -31.32
C GLN A 70 -40.03 -14.45 -30.05
N ARG A 71 -41.22 -13.84 -30.12
CA ARG A 71 -42.09 -13.64 -28.96
C ARG A 71 -42.80 -14.91 -28.49
N GLN A 72 -42.88 -15.92 -29.34
CA GLN A 72 -43.45 -17.23 -29.00
C GLN A 72 -42.46 -18.17 -28.29
N VAL A 73 -41.18 -17.78 -28.21
CA VAL A 73 -40.15 -18.52 -27.49
C VAL A 73 -39.98 -17.93 -26.09
N ALA A 74 -39.80 -18.79 -25.09
CA ALA A 74 -39.55 -18.38 -23.72
C ALA A 74 -38.33 -17.44 -23.64
N LYS A 75 -38.45 -16.35 -22.88
CA LYS A 75 -37.38 -15.35 -22.71
C LYS A 75 -36.09 -15.94 -22.13
N GLN A 76 -36.19 -17.05 -21.42
CA GLN A 76 -35.08 -17.82 -20.85
C GLN A 76 -35.37 -19.31 -21.00
N SER A 77 -34.37 -20.08 -21.45
CA SER A 77 -34.45 -21.52 -21.67
C SER A 77 -33.10 -22.17 -21.39
N LEU A 78 -33.11 -23.37 -20.83
CA LEU A 78 -31.89 -24.17 -20.60
C LEU A 78 -31.41 -24.88 -21.87
N GLN A 79 -32.24 -24.90 -22.92
CA GLN A 79 -31.93 -25.52 -24.20
C GLN A 79 -32.06 -24.51 -25.34
N ALA A 80 -31.10 -24.59 -26.29
CA ALA A 80 -31.16 -23.85 -27.53
C ALA A 80 -32.40 -24.29 -28.34
N HIS A 81 -33.06 -23.35 -29.01
CA HIS A 81 -34.29 -23.63 -29.72
C HIS A 81 -33.98 -24.31 -31.06
N TYR A 82 -34.10 -25.64 -31.09
CA TYR A 82 -33.72 -26.47 -32.23
C TYR A 82 -34.38 -26.07 -33.56
N LEU A 83 -35.72 -25.93 -33.59
CA LEU A 83 -36.46 -25.69 -34.84
C LEU A 83 -36.06 -24.38 -35.53
N HIS A 84 -36.03 -23.27 -34.80
CA HIS A 84 -35.62 -21.97 -35.30
C HIS A 84 -34.15 -21.93 -35.76
N ASN A 85 -33.26 -22.62 -35.03
CA ASN A 85 -31.86 -22.76 -35.46
C ASN A 85 -31.75 -23.58 -36.75
N LEU A 86 -32.58 -24.62 -36.93
CA LEU A 86 -32.64 -25.40 -38.17
C LEU A 86 -33.17 -24.58 -39.34
N ILE A 87 -34.22 -23.77 -39.12
CA ILE A 87 -34.79 -22.86 -40.13
C ILE A 87 -33.70 -21.91 -40.67
N PHE A 88 -32.92 -21.28 -39.78
CA PHE A 88 -31.85 -20.37 -40.21
C PHE A 88 -30.67 -21.10 -40.86
N LYS A 89 -30.37 -22.33 -40.44
CA LYS A 89 -29.32 -23.14 -41.09
C LYS A 89 -29.70 -23.54 -42.52
N MET A 90 -31.00 -23.66 -42.82
CA MET A 90 -31.49 -24.03 -44.15
C MET A 90 -31.79 -22.84 -45.06
N ASP A 91 -31.79 -21.61 -44.54
CA ASP A 91 -32.07 -20.42 -45.35
C ASP A 91 -30.77 -19.91 -46.01
N PRO A 92 -30.62 -19.96 -47.35
CA PRO A 92 -29.38 -19.62 -48.04
C PRO A 92 -28.99 -18.14 -47.92
N LYS A 93 -29.91 -17.30 -47.40
CA LYS A 93 -29.68 -15.87 -47.19
C LYS A 93 -29.08 -15.56 -45.82
N VAL A 94 -29.06 -16.53 -44.91
CA VAL A 94 -28.46 -16.42 -43.58
C VAL A 94 -27.01 -16.89 -43.65
N LEU A 95 -26.07 -15.95 -43.61
CA LEU A 95 -24.63 -16.26 -43.61
C LEU A 95 -24.17 -16.81 -42.26
N TRP A 96 -24.77 -16.30 -41.18
CA TRP A 96 -24.48 -16.71 -39.82
C TRP A 96 -25.65 -16.38 -38.90
N PHE A 97 -25.85 -17.20 -37.87
CA PHE A 97 -26.79 -16.89 -36.81
C PHE A 97 -26.28 -17.41 -35.46
N ALA A 98 -26.67 -16.73 -34.38
CA ALA A 98 -26.54 -17.24 -33.04
C ALA A 98 -27.73 -16.85 -32.18
N GLN A 99 -28.35 -17.85 -31.55
CA GLN A 99 -29.25 -17.61 -30.43
C GLN A 99 -28.43 -17.03 -29.27
N GLN A 100 -28.89 -15.92 -28.71
CA GLN A 100 -28.17 -15.25 -27.65
C GLN A 100 -28.32 -16.02 -26.35
N SER A 101 -27.24 -16.10 -25.58
CA SER A 101 -27.24 -16.67 -24.25
C SER A 101 -26.89 -15.62 -23.20
N GLY A 102 -27.52 -15.73 -22.04
CA GLY A 102 -27.19 -14.93 -20.88
C GLY A 102 -25.75 -15.20 -20.45
N ARG A 103 -24.95 -14.14 -20.34
CA ARG A 103 -23.60 -14.21 -19.76
C ARG A 103 -23.60 -13.46 -18.44
N SER A 104 -23.14 -14.12 -17.37
CA SER A 104 -22.88 -13.45 -16.10
C SER A 104 -21.65 -12.56 -16.24
N ARG A 105 -21.78 -11.26 -15.95
CA ARG A 105 -20.69 -10.29 -15.93
C ARG A 105 -20.65 -9.65 -14.54
N LYS A 106 -19.54 -9.78 -13.81
CA LYS A 106 -19.29 -9.04 -12.56
C LYS A 106 -18.58 -7.72 -12.88
N ARG A 107 -19.04 -6.62 -12.27
CA ARG A 107 -18.40 -5.29 -12.35
C ARG A 107 -17.04 -5.36 -11.63
N ARG A 108 -15.94 -4.89 -12.24
CA ARG A 108 -14.64 -4.76 -11.55
C ARG A 108 -14.71 -3.57 -10.57
N HIS A 109 -14.29 -3.79 -9.32
CA HIS A 109 -14.22 -2.85 -8.19
C HIS A 109 -15.27 -1.73 -8.18
N SER A 110 -16.48 -2.06 -7.69
CA SER A 110 -17.36 -1.04 -7.13
C SER A 110 -16.88 -0.81 -5.71
N PHE A 111 -16.18 0.31 -5.46
CA PHE A 111 -15.98 0.77 -4.09
C PHE A 111 -17.35 1.03 -3.47
N THR A 112 -17.62 0.40 -2.33
CA THR A 112 -18.80 0.66 -1.53
C THR A 112 -18.34 1.43 -0.31
N VAL A 113 -18.91 2.61 -0.12
CA VAL A 113 -18.67 3.44 1.07
C VAL A 113 -18.97 2.62 2.32
N PRO A 114 -18.13 2.67 3.39
CA PRO A 114 -18.40 1.96 4.64
C PRO A 114 -19.79 2.25 5.21
N THR A 115 -20.43 1.22 5.78
CA THR A 115 -21.82 1.31 6.29
C THR A 115 -21.92 1.64 7.79
N ASP A 116 -20.79 1.91 8.44
CA ASP A 116 -20.68 2.08 9.88
C ASP A 116 -21.42 3.35 10.38
N PRO A 117 -22.05 3.30 11.57
CA PRO A 117 -23.02 4.32 12.00
C PRO A 117 -22.41 5.71 12.13
N PHE A 118 -21.13 5.82 12.48
CA PHE A 118 -20.43 7.10 12.66
C PHE A 118 -19.55 7.47 11.45
N PHE A 119 -19.54 6.68 10.37
CA PHE A 119 -18.75 7.00 9.16
C PHE A 119 -19.11 8.39 8.61
N ASN A 120 -20.40 8.74 8.59
CA ASN A 120 -20.86 10.06 8.14
C ASN A 120 -20.39 11.22 9.04
N GLN A 121 -19.96 10.93 10.27
CA GLN A 121 -19.40 11.92 11.19
C GLN A 121 -17.87 12.03 11.06
N GLN A 122 -17.21 11.02 10.45
CA GLN A 122 -15.77 11.04 10.13
C GLN A 122 -15.50 11.91 8.89
N TRP A 123 -15.80 13.20 9.04
CA TRP A 123 -15.69 14.21 7.99
C TRP A 123 -14.31 14.21 7.30
N TYR A 124 -13.24 13.93 8.04
CA TYR A 124 -11.86 13.89 7.56
C TYR A 124 -11.56 12.72 6.60
N LEU A 125 -12.44 11.71 6.51
CA LEU A 125 -12.34 10.61 5.54
C LEU A 125 -13.20 10.81 4.29
N SER A 126 -14.11 11.79 4.32
CA SER A 126 -15.06 12.05 3.23
C SER A 126 -14.37 12.58 1.97
N GLU A 127 -14.93 12.27 0.79
CA GLU A 127 -14.53 12.83 -0.51
C GLU A 127 -14.68 14.36 -0.57
N ALA A 128 -15.47 14.95 0.33
CA ALA A 128 -15.64 16.40 0.42
C ALA A 128 -14.40 17.13 0.97
N PHE A 129 -13.41 16.40 1.50
CA PHE A 129 -12.19 16.96 2.11
C PHE A 129 -10.93 16.42 1.42
N ASP A 130 -9.87 17.24 1.44
CA ASP A 130 -8.66 17.02 0.63
C ASP A 130 -7.70 15.93 1.14
N GLN A 131 -8.04 15.19 2.20
CA GLN A 131 -7.21 14.08 2.70
C GLN A 131 -7.34 12.81 1.82
N ASN A 132 -8.37 12.74 0.97
CA ASN A 132 -8.51 11.81 -0.16
C ASN A 132 -8.32 10.31 0.18
N VAL A 133 -8.74 9.89 1.37
CA VAL A 133 -8.65 8.48 1.82
C VAL A 133 -9.55 7.57 0.99
N VAL A 134 -10.78 7.99 0.70
CA VAL A 134 -11.70 7.24 -0.18
C VAL A 134 -11.10 6.99 -1.56
N ALA A 135 -10.28 7.91 -2.09
CA ALA A 135 -9.62 7.71 -3.37
C ALA A 135 -8.54 6.60 -3.31
N ALA A 136 -7.92 6.36 -2.16
CA ALA A 136 -7.03 5.21 -1.95
C ALA A 136 -7.82 3.91 -1.84
N TRP A 137 -8.92 3.92 -1.07
CA TRP A 137 -9.82 2.76 -0.94
C TRP A 137 -10.46 2.36 -2.28
N ALA A 138 -10.82 3.33 -3.11
CA ALA A 138 -11.37 3.10 -4.45
C ALA A 138 -10.37 2.44 -5.41
N ARG A 139 -9.06 2.59 -5.13
CA ARG A 139 -7.99 1.88 -5.84
C ARG A 139 -7.72 0.48 -5.26
N GLY A 140 -8.38 0.10 -4.17
CA GLY A 140 -8.30 -1.23 -3.56
C GLY A 140 -7.31 -1.34 -2.40
N TYR A 141 -6.76 -0.22 -1.90
CA TYR A 141 -5.83 -0.22 -0.77
C TYR A 141 -6.57 0.12 0.52
N THR A 142 -6.44 -0.73 1.53
CA THR A 142 -7.20 -0.70 2.79
C THR A 142 -6.30 -0.90 4.01
N GLY A 143 -4.97 -0.99 3.81
CA GLY A 143 -3.96 -1.26 4.81
C GLY A 143 -3.63 -2.74 4.96
N LYS A 144 -4.18 -3.60 4.10
CA LYS A 144 -4.08 -5.05 4.25
C LYS A 144 -2.61 -5.52 4.23
N GLY A 145 -2.25 -6.35 5.20
CA GLY A 145 -0.91 -6.93 5.32
C GLY A 145 0.13 -5.99 5.93
N VAL A 146 -0.28 -4.79 6.37
CA VAL A 146 0.58 -3.85 7.10
C VAL A 146 0.25 -3.92 8.59
N VAL A 147 1.27 -3.86 9.43
CA VAL A 147 1.16 -3.92 10.89
C VAL A 147 1.53 -2.57 11.51
N VAL A 148 0.60 -1.98 12.26
CA VAL A 148 0.80 -0.71 12.97
C VAL A 148 0.74 -0.94 14.48
N SER A 149 1.62 -0.27 15.23
CA SER A 149 1.63 -0.29 16.70
C SER A 149 1.47 1.11 17.27
N ILE A 150 0.56 1.26 18.23
CA ILE A 150 0.34 2.50 18.99
C ILE A 150 1.19 2.46 20.26
N LEU A 151 2.18 3.34 20.41
CA LEU A 151 3.02 3.43 21.61
C LEU A 151 2.42 4.45 22.57
N ASP A 152 1.66 4.02 23.58
CA ASP A 152 0.79 4.92 24.36
C ASP A 152 0.42 4.38 25.76
N ASP A 153 -0.78 4.71 26.25
CA ASP A 153 -1.34 4.32 27.56
C ASP A 153 -2.04 2.95 27.58
N GLY A 154 -1.99 2.22 26.46
CA GLY A 154 -2.55 0.88 26.26
C GLY A 154 -3.58 0.81 25.14
N LEU A 155 -4.17 -0.37 24.95
CA LEU A 155 -5.17 -0.63 23.91
C LEU A 155 -6.27 -1.54 24.47
N ASP A 156 -7.54 -1.14 24.39
CA ASP A 156 -8.68 -2.03 24.66
C ASP A 156 -8.77 -3.07 23.53
N THR A 157 -8.08 -4.19 23.70
CA THR A 157 -7.96 -5.24 22.69
C THR A 157 -9.30 -5.94 22.43
N SER A 158 -10.21 -5.86 23.40
CA SER A 158 -11.56 -6.42 23.35
C SER A 158 -12.58 -5.51 22.67
N HIS A 159 -12.20 -4.28 22.32
CA HIS A 159 -13.10 -3.32 21.70
C HIS A 159 -13.69 -3.92 20.41
N PRO A 160 -15.02 -3.91 20.22
CA PRO A 160 -15.68 -4.59 19.09
C PRO A 160 -15.22 -4.09 17.72
N ASP A 161 -14.77 -2.84 17.67
CA ASP A 161 -14.23 -2.20 16.47
C ASP A 161 -12.70 -2.33 16.30
N ILE A 162 -12.02 -3.05 17.20
CA ILE A 162 -10.56 -3.31 17.16
C ILE A 162 -10.25 -4.80 17.11
N ALA A 163 -11.03 -5.63 17.80
CA ALA A 163 -10.71 -7.04 18.08
C ALA A 163 -10.37 -7.90 16.84
N GLU A 164 -10.98 -7.64 15.69
CA GLU A 164 -10.66 -8.36 14.44
C GLU A 164 -9.29 -7.99 13.86
N ASN A 165 -8.93 -6.71 14.00
CA ASN A 165 -7.66 -6.16 13.51
C ASN A 165 -6.54 -6.23 14.56
N TYR A 166 -6.87 -6.54 15.83
CA TYR A 166 -5.89 -6.67 16.90
C TYR A 166 -4.80 -7.69 16.57
N ASP A 167 -3.56 -7.34 16.88
CA ASP A 167 -2.39 -8.18 16.70
C ASP A 167 -1.54 -8.24 17.98
N PRO A 168 -1.50 -9.41 18.67
CA PRO A 168 -0.67 -9.61 19.83
C PRO A 168 0.83 -9.46 19.57
N GLN A 169 1.32 -9.75 18.36
CA GLN A 169 2.74 -9.59 18.02
C GLN A 169 3.12 -8.13 17.78
N ALA A 170 2.13 -7.25 17.62
CA ALA A 170 2.33 -5.80 17.58
C ALA A 170 2.11 -5.14 18.96
N SER A 171 2.01 -5.95 20.03
CA SER A 171 1.56 -5.48 21.33
C SER A 171 2.41 -5.96 22.49
N TYR A 172 2.52 -5.15 23.53
CA TYR A 172 3.19 -5.51 24.79
C TYR A 172 2.87 -4.49 25.89
N ASP A 173 2.83 -4.92 27.15
CA ASP A 173 2.77 -4.03 28.30
C ASP A 173 4.17 -3.85 28.91
N MET A 174 4.73 -2.66 28.74
CA MET A 174 6.04 -2.31 29.28
C MET A 174 5.95 -1.83 30.74
N ASN A 175 4.77 -1.41 31.20
CA ASN A 175 4.54 -0.95 32.56
C ASN A 175 4.46 -2.13 33.53
N ASP A 176 3.74 -3.20 33.16
CA ASP A 176 3.57 -4.41 33.96
C ASP A 176 4.45 -5.58 33.49
N ASN A 177 5.15 -5.41 32.36
CA ASN A 177 6.08 -6.36 31.75
C ASN A 177 5.42 -7.72 31.42
N ASP A 178 4.34 -7.65 30.65
CA ASP A 178 3.59 -8.82 30.19
C ASP A 178 3.00 -8.56 28.78
N PRO A 179 2.49 -9.59 28.07
CA PRO A 179 2.05 -9.42 26.69
C PRO A 179 0.67 -8.76 26.54
N ASN A 180 -0.04 -8.44 27.61
CA ASN A 180 -1.40 -7.87 27.55
C ASN A 180 -1.37 -6.34 27.62
N PRO A 181 -1.56 -5.62 26.50
CA PRO A 181 -1.53 -4.15 26.49
C PRO A 181 -2.82 -3.49 26.99
N ASP A 182 -3.78 -4.27 27.51
CA ASP A 182 -5.08 -3.76 27.93
C ASP A 182 -4.94 -2.60 28.92
N THR A 183 -5.70 -1.54 28.65
CA THR A 183 -5.72 -0.35 29.50
C THR A 183 -6.30 -0.68 30.88
N GLN A 184 -5.64 -0.25 31.96
CA GLN A 184 -6.21 -0.39 33.30
C GLN A 184 -7.36 0.62 33.52
N TYR A 185 -8.53 0.10 33.89
CA TYR A 185 -9.71 0.94 34.15
C TYR A 185 -9.57 1.66 35.49
N THR A 186 -9.34 2.98 35.45
CA THR A 186 -9.39 3.83 36.64
C THR A 186 -10.48 4.89 36.52
N LEU A 187 -11.25 5.08 37.61
CA LEU A 187 -12.38 6.02 37.65
C LEU A 187 -11.94 7.50 37.61
N THR A 188 -10.68 7.79 37.92
CA THR A 188 -10.19 9.16 38.13
C THR A 188 -9.41 9.73 36.92
N ARG A 189 -8.80 8.87 36.08
CA ARG A 189 -8.11 9.27 34.84
C ARG A 189 -8.16 8.13 33.80
N PRO A 190 -9.23 8.02 32.98
CA PRO A 190 -9.36 6.94 32.01
C PRO A 190 -8.22 6.99 30.98
N LYS A 191 -7.48 5.89 30.87
CA LYS A 191 -6.32 5.68 29.98
C LYS A 191 -6.80 5.32 28.57
N ARG A 192 -7.46 6.29 27.95
CA ARG A 192 -8.24 6.11 26.72
C ARG A 192 -7.49 6.48 25.45
N HIS A 193 -6.29 7.02 25.59
CA HIS A 193 -5.64 7.74 24.52
C HIS A 193 -5.15 6.79 23.41
N GLY A 194 -4.50 5.68 23.77
CA GLY A 194 -4.04 4.66 22.83
C GLY A 194 -5.19 3.97 22.10
N THR A 195 -6.27 3.63 22.81
CA THR A 195 -7.48 3.04 22.18
C THR A 195 -8.11 3.98 21.14
N ARG A 196 -8.18 5.28 21.42
CA ARG A 196 -8.66 6.29 20.45
C ARG A 196 -7.75 6.38 19.23
N CYS A 197 -6.44 6.38 19.44
CA CYS A 197 -5.45 6.41 18.35
C CYS A 197 -5.53 5.16 17.48
N ALA A 198 -5.70 3.97 18.07
CA ALA A 198 -5.81 2.71 17.35
C ALA A 198 -7.03 2.68 16.40
N GLY A 199 -8.19 3.16 16.86
CA GLY A 199 -9.39 3.24 16.02
C GLY A 199 -9.22 4.16 14.82
N VAL A 200 -8.48 5.27 14.96
CA VAL A 200 -8.18 6.17 13.84
C VAL A 200 -7.39 5.44 12.74
N VAL A 201 -6.47 4.56 13.12
CA VAL A 201 -5.69 3.77 12.18
C VAL A 201 -6.53 2.64 11.57
N ALA A 202 -7.11 1.78 12.40
CA ALA A 202 -7.56 0.45 11.98
C ALA A 202 -8.87 -0.01 12.65
N ALA A 203 -9.78 0.92 13.00
CA ALA A 203 -11.15 0.54 13.29
C ALA A 203 -11.75 -0.28 12.14
N VAL A 204 -12.48 -1.35 12.47
CA VAL A 204 -12.99 -2.33 11.51
C VAL A 204 -14.09 -1.69 10.66
N ALA A 205 -14.11 -1.99 9.36
CA ALA A 205 -15.15 -1.49 8.46
C ALA A 205 -16.34 -2.44 8.35
N ASN A 206 -17.53 -1.89 8.18
CA ASN A 206 -18.79 -2.59 7.89
C ASN A 206 -19.20 -3.62 8.95
N ASN A 207 -18.89 -3.36 10.22
CA ASN A 207 -19.31 -4.20 11.34
C ASN A 207 -20.53 -3.62 12.10
N GLY A 208 -20.96 -2.40 11.75
CA GLY A 208 -22.09 -1.73 12.40
C GLY A 208 -21.74 -1.10 13.76
N VAL A 209 -20.45 -0.91 14.05
CA VAL A 209 -19.92 -0.35 15.30
C VAL A 209 -19.14 0.92 14.97
N CYS A 210 -19.27 1.96 15.81
CA CYS A 210 -18.55 3.23 15.67
C CYS A 210 -18.38 3.70 14.21
N GLY A 211 -17.14 3.84 13.74
CA GLY A 211 -16.78 4.38 12.43
C GLY A 211 -15.86 3.40 11.68
N VAL A 212 -14.82 3.92 11.03
CA VAL A 212 -13.84 3.11 10.30
C VAL A 212 -12.44 3.69 10.43
N GLY A 213 -11.42 2.84 10.47
CA GLY A 213 -10.02 3.26 10.43
C GLY A 213 -9.61 3.69 9.02
N VAL A 214 -8.60 4.55 8.91
CA VAL A 214 -8.01 4.89 7.61
C VAL A 214 -7.53 3.64 6.86
N ALA A 215 -6.91 2.72 7.60
CA ALA A 215 -6.36 1.45 7.15
C ALA A 215 -7.12 0.30 7.83
N TYR A 216 -8.43 0.21 7.57
CA TYR A 216 -9.36 -0.69 8.25
C TYR A 216 -9.13 -2.20 8.03
N GLN A 217 -8.15 -2.61 7.20
CA GLN A 217 -7.69 -4.00 7.09
C GLN A 217 -6.22 -4.18 7.51
N ALA A 218 -5.58 -3.14 8.05
CA ALA A 218 -4.29 -3.27 8.70
C ALA A 218 -4.44 -3.99 10.04
N LYS A 219 -3.35 -4.64 10.46
CA LYS A 219 -3.22 -5.15 11.81
C LYS A 219 -2.80 -4.02 12.75
N ILE A 220 -3.37 -4.02 13.96
CA ILE A 220 -3.15 -2.98 14.96
C ILE A 220 -2.77 -3.58 16.30
N GLY A 221 -1.68 -3.09 16.88
CA GLY A 221 -1.26 -3.42 18.23
C GLY A 221 -1.13 -2.18 19.11
N GLY A 222 -0.92 -2.43 20.39
CA GLY A 222 -0.72 -1.40 21.40
C GLY A 222 0.44 -1.73 22.31
N VAL A 223 1.27 -0.74 22.60
CA VAL A 223 2.30 -0.83 23.63
C VAL A 223 1.91 0.08 24.78
N ARG A 224 1.56 -0.52 25.93
CA ARG A 224 1.27 0.21 27.15
C ARG A 224 2.60 0.58 27.80
N MET A 225 2.98 1.85 27.68
CA MET A 225 4.25 2.38 28.20
C MET A 225 4.11 3.72 28.93
N LEU A 226 3.02 4.47 28.69
CA LEU A 226 2.74 5.76 29.33
C LEU A 226 1.94 5.65 30.63
N ASP A 227 1.54 4.45 31.05
CA ASP A 227 0.73 4.24 32.26
C ASP A 227 1.57 3.95 33.51
N GLY A 228 2.75 4.56 33.59
CA GLY A 228 3.70 4.37 34.67
C GLY A 228 4.93 5.25 34.50
N GLN A 229 6.02 4.92 35.18
CA GLN A 229 7.27 5.67 35.05
C GLN A 229 7.91 5.39 33.69
N VAL A 230 7.93 6.41 32.83
CA VAL A 230 8.62 6.36 31.53
C VAL A 230 10.11 6.62 31.76
N THR A 231 10.94 5.63 31.42
CA THR A 231 12.41 5.71 31.49
C THR A 231 13.01 5.46 30.12
N ASP A 232 14.28 5.83 29.91
CA ASP A 232 15.01 5.56 28.64
C ASP A 232 14.97 4.07 28.25
N LEU A 233 14.96 3.16 29.23
CA LEU A 233 14.81 1.72 28.99
C LEU A 233 13.43 1.38 28.41
N ILE A 234 12.36 1.90 29.01
CA ILE A 234 10.98 1.64 28.58
C ILE A 234 10.73 2.22 27.18
N GLU A 235 11.23 3.42 26.92
CA GLU A 235 11.19 4.02 25.58
C GLU A 235 11.93 3.16 24.55
N ALA A 236 13.17 2.76 24.85
CA ALA A 236 13.97 1.95 23.95
C ALA A 236 13.35 0.58 23.66
N MET A 237 12.80 -0.09 24.67
CA MET A 237 12.09 -1.36 24.51
C MET A 237 10.84 -1.19 23.65
N SER A 238 10.06 -0.13 23.88
CA SER A 238 8.85 0.19 23.12
C SER A 238 9.16 0.46 21.64
N LEU A 239 10.16 1.29 21.36
CA LEU A 239 10.61 1.62 20.00
C LEU A 239 11.24 0.44 19.25
N ASN A 240 11.67 -0.59 19.99
CA ASN A 240 12.36 -1.77 19.46
C ASN A 240 11.51 -3.04 19.49
N LEU A 241 10.24 -2.96 19.91
CA LEU A 241 9.34 -4.11 19.96
C LEU A 241 9.15 -4.69 18.56
N ASN A 242 9.50 -5.96 18.36
CA ASN A 242 9.18 -6.76 17.17
C ASN A 242 9.36 -6.03 15.82
N GLN A 243 10.50 -5.34 15.64
CA GLN A 243 10.80 -4.53 14.44
C GLN A 243 10.78 -5.26 13.09
N GLN A 244 10.79 -6.60 13.09
CA GLN A 244 10.63 -7.39 11.86
C GLN A 244 9.17 -7.65 11.49
N HIS A 245 8.27 -7.50 12.47
CA HIS A 245 6.83 -7.72 12.34
C HIS A 245 6.07 -6.40 12.21
N ILE A 246 6.41 -5.42 13.05
CA ILE A 246 5.75 -4.11 13.06
C ILE A 246 6.35 -3.21 11.96
N ASP A 247 5.49 -2.70 11.08
CA ASP A 247 5.90 -1.77 10.02
C ASP A 247 5.98 -0.33 10.50
N ILE A 248 4.93 0.11 11.20
CA ILE A 248 4.72 1.51 11.59
C ILE A 248 4.51 1.60 13.09
N TYR A 249 5.23 2.52 13.73
CA TYR A 249 5.04 2.91 15.12
C TYR A 249 4.44 4.31 15.14
N SER A 250 3.28 4.47 15.79
CA SER A 250 2.64 5.77 15.97
C SER A 250 2.77 6.21 17.42
N SER A 251 3.34 7.39 17.63
CA SER A 251 3.59 7.96 18.96
C SER A 251 3.11 9.40 19.03
N SER A 252 2.52 9.75 20.17
CA SER A 252 2.02 11.11 20.43
C SER A 252 2.45 11.64 21.80
N TRP A 253 3.63 11.22 22.24
CA TRP A 253 4.26 11.60 23.51
C TRP A 253 5.62 12.25 23.25
N GLY A 254 6.13 12.96 24.26
CA GLY A 254 7.38 13.69 24.22
C GLY A 254 7.58 14.41 25.55
N PRO A 255 8.54 15.35 25.63
CA PRO A 255 8.67 16.25 26.77
C PRO A 255 7.38 17.02 27.03
N GLU A 256 7.21 17.56 28.24
CA GLU A 256 6.01 18.34 28.56
C GLU A 256 5.96 19.64 27.73
N ASP A 257 4.80 19.90 27.12
CA ASP A 257 4.54 20.99 26.15
C ASP A 257 4.29 22.37 26.83
N LEU A 258 5.17 22.74 27.76
CA LEU A 258 5.03 23.96 28.59
C LEU A 258 5.69 25.21 28.00
N GLY A 259 6.35 25.11 26.84
CA GLY A 259 7.13 26.22 26.29
C GLY A 259 8.47 26.45 27.00
N THR A 260 8.86 25.56 27.92
CA THR A 260 10.08 25.69 28.73
C THR A 260 11.07 24.55 28.53
N ASN A 261 10.59 23.39 28.14
CA ASN A 261 11.37 22.16 28.15
C ASN A 261 12.34 22.10 26.96
N LEU A 262 13.40 21.31 27.13
CA LEU A 262 14.40 21.04 26.11
C LEU A 262 14.95 19.66 26.40
N GLU A 263 14.37 18.65 25.76
CA GLU A 263 14.63 17.25 26.05
C GLU A 263 14.38 16.41 24.80
N GLY A 264 15.09 15.29 24.71
CA GLY A 264 14.96 14.36 23.59
C GLY A 264 15.35 12.96 24.04
N PRO A 265 15.33 11.98 23.12
CA PRO A 265 15.66 10.60 23.45
C PRO A 265 17.06 10.53 24.06
N ASN A 266 17.18 9.78 25.15
CA ASN A 266 18.46 9.49 25.77
C ASN A 266 19.15 8.32 25.02
N THR A 267 20.21 7.76 25.59
CA THR A 267 21.16 6.91 24.85
C THR A 267 20.49 5.65 24.31
N LEU A 268 19.62 4.99 25.09
CA LEU A 268 18.97 3.76 24.67
C LEU A 268 17.88 4.02 23.63
N ALA A 269 17.04 5.04 23.84
CA ALA A 269 16.00 5.41 22.88
C ALA A 269 16.61 5.87 21.53
N GLN A 270 17.72 6.61 21.55
CA GLN A 270 18.46 6.97 20.34
C GLN A 270 18.98 5.74 19.58
N GLU A 271 19.56 4.77 20.30
CA GLU A 271 20.02 3.51 19.72
C GLU A 271 18.85 2.68 19.17
N ALA A 272 17.70 2.67 19.84
CA ALA A 272 16.49 2.00 19.37
C ALA A 272 16.00 2.58 18.04
N PHE A 273 15.96 3.91 17.89
CA PHE A 273 15.66 4.54 16.60
C PHE A 273 16.64 4.14 15.51
N ILE A 274 17.95 4.17 15.79
CA ILE A 274 19.00 3.81 14.83
C ILE A 274 18.85 2.35 14.39
N ARG A 275 18.59 1.43 15.33
CA ARG A 275 18.35 0.02 15.03
C ARG A 275 17.07 -0.18 14.24
N GLY A 276 15.99 0.52 14.59
CA GLY A 276 14.72 0.45 13.88
C GLY A 276 14.85 0.84 12.42
N ILE A 277 15.42 2.01 12.14
CA ILE A 277 15.59 2.50 10.76
C ILE A 277 16.65 1.73 9.96
N THR A 278 17.54 0.96 10.61
CA THR A 278 18.60 0.19 9.94
C THR A 278 18.22 -1.26 9.72
N ASN A 279 17.58 -1.90 10.70
CA ASN A 279 17.35 -3.34 10.75
C ASN A 279 15.87 -3.70 10.63
N GLY A 280 14.95 -2.83 11.06
CA GLY A 280 13.51 -3.10 11.02
C GLY A 280 13.01 -3.39 9.60
N ARG A 281 11.91 -4.14 9.49
CA ARG A 281 11.27 -4.50 8.21
C ARG A 281 12.27 -5.11 7.20
N GLY A 282 13.08 -6.07 7.63
CA GLY A 282 14.09 -6.72 6.79
C GLY A 282 15.23 -5.79 6.32
N GLY A 283 15.44 -4.65 6.99
CA GLY A 283 16.41 -3.62 6.60
C GLY A 283 15.84 -2.47 5.77
N LEU A 284 14.52 -2.47 5.50
CA LEU A 284 13.82 -1.30 4.95
C LEU A 284 13.68 -0.17 5.98
N GLY A 285 13.78 -0.51 7.26
CA GLY A 285 13.71 0.41 8.38
C GLY A 285 12.27 0.63 8.86
N SER A 286 12.08 0.54 10.16
CA SER A 286 10.84 0.89 10.86
C SER A 286 10.43 2.34 10.57
N ILE A 287 9.14 2.58 10.45
CA ILE A 287 8.59 3.92 10.21
C ILE A 287 8.02 4.44 11.53
N TYR A 288 8.62 5.51 12.05
CA TYR A 288 8.16 6.17 13.27
C TYR A 288 7.36 7.42 12.90
N VAL A 289 6.06 7.44 13.19
CA VAL A 289 5.18 8.60 12.98
C VAL A 289 4.98 9.29 14.32
N TRP A 290 5.18 10.61 14.35
CA TRP A 290 5.22 11.36 15.60
C TRP A 290 4.32 12.58 15.56
N ALA A 291 3.54 12.81 16.60
CA ALA A 291 2.79 14.06 16.76
C ALA A 291 3.74 15.22 17.03
N SER A 292 3.46 16.40 16.47
CA SER A 292 4.38 17.54 16.62
C SER A 292 4.37 18.22 17.99
N GLY A 293 3.33 18.04 18.81
CA GLY A 293 3.20 18.66 20.15
C GLY A 293 1.98 19.59 20.27
N ASN A 294 1.50 19.78 21.50
CA ASN A 294 0.28 20.52 21.84
C ASN A 294 0.54 21.85 22.61
N GLY A 295 1.79 22.31 22.65
CA GLY A 295 2.27 23.49 23.39
C GLY A 295 2.10 24.83 22.69
N GLY A 296 1.31 24.92 21.62
CA GLY A 296 1.12 26.15 20.85
C GLY A 296 0.64 27.34 21.69
N ALA A 297 -0.29 27.12 22.64
CA ALA A 297 -0.75 28.15 23.56
C ALA A 297 0.31 28.56 24.60
N SER A 298 1.30 27.69 24.84
CA SER A 298 2.47 27.93 25.67
C SER A 298 3.62 28.58 24.89
N PHE A 299 3.42 28.92 23.61
CA PHE A 299 4.45 29.39 22.69
C PHE A 299 5.64 28.42 22.59
N ASP A 300 5.36 27.11 22.64
CA ASP A 300 6.41 26.11 22.47
C ASP A 300 6.85 25.98 21.01
N ASN A 301 7.97 25.30 20.81
CA ASN A 301 8.55 25.03 19.51
C ASN A 301 9.02 23.58 19.47
N CYS A 302 8.47 22.80 18.55
CA CYS A 302 8.75 21.37 18.47
C CYS A 302 10.20 21.00 18.14
N ASN A 303 11.07 21.94 17.71
CA ASN A 303 12.51 21.66 17.65
C ASN A 303 13.20 21.58 19.03
N CYS A 304 12.49 21.89 20.11
CA CYS A 304 12.92 21.68 21.49
C CYS A 304 12.54 20.29 22.04
N ASP A 305 11.71 19.56 21.30
CA ASP A 305 11.43 18.14 21.51
C ASP A 305 12.32 17.31 20.57
N GLY A 306 13.25 16.53 21.14
CA GLY A 306 14.19 15.71 20.37
C GLY A 306 13.59 14.48 19.70
N TYR A 307 12.37 14.06 20.05
CA TYR A 307 11.68 12.96 19.38
C TYR A 307 11.09 13.43 18.05
N THR A 308 10.29 14.51 18.05
CA THR A 308 9.70 15.08 16.83
C THR A 308 10.74 15.75 15.91
N ASN A 309 11.83 16.28 16.47
CA ASN A 309 12.94 16.89 15.75
C ASN A 309 13.98 15.87 15.22
N SER A 310 13.79 14.58 15.50
CA SER A 310 14.65 13.52 14.97
C SER A 310 14.48 13.35 13.46
N ILE A 311 15.55 13.00 12.74
CA ILE A 311 15.43 12.65 11.31
C ILE A 311 14.75 11.28 11.11
N TYR A 312 14.71 10.46 12.16
CA TYR A 312 14.18 9.10 12.13
C TYR A 312 12.67 9.05 12.31
N THR A 313 12.08 10.15 12.77
CA THR A 313 10.63 10.30 12.95
C THR A 313 10.04 11.11 11.81
N LEU A 314 8.79 10.80 11.47
CA LEU A 314 7.96 11.55 10.55
C LEU A 314 7.02 12.41 11.39
N SER A 315 7.42 13.66 11.62
CA SER A 315 6.67 14.62 12.43
C SER A 315 5.44 15.15 11.69
N VAL A 316 4.28 15.10 12.37
CA VAL A 316 2.96 15.43 11.83
C VAL A 316 2.30 16.54 12.65
N GLY A 317 2.02 17.66 11.97
CA GLY A 317 1.23 18.77 12.49
C GLY A 317 -0.29 18.57 12.35
N SER A 318 -1.08 19.54 12.82
CA SER A 318 -2.54 19.49 12.80
C SER A 318 -3.18 20.67 12.09
N THR A 319 -4.33 20.42 11.46
CA THR A 319 -5.22 21.47 10.96
C THR A 319 -6.67 21.18 11.34
N THR A 320 -7.48 22.24 11.44
CA THR A 320 -8.91 22.10 11.70
C THR A 320 -9.69 21.70 10.44
N GLU A 321 -10.97 21.37 10.59
CA GLU A 321 -11.91 21.16 9.47
C GLU A 321 -11.91 22.29 8.43
N ARG A 322 -11.63 23.53 8.85
CA ARG A 322 -11.64 24.72 7.97
C ARG A 322 -10.25 25.07 7.43
N GLY A 323 -9.26 24.19 7.64
CA GLY A 323 -7.88 24.42 7.24
C GLY A 323 -7.19 25.55 8.02
N THR A 324 -7.61 25.82 9.26
CA THR A 324 -7.01 26.85 10.12
C THR A 324 -6.07 26.23 11.15
N LEU A 325 -5.15 27.03 11.69
CA LEU A 325 -4.26 26.61 12.77
C LEU A 325 -5.06 26.31 14.05
N PRO A 326 -4.94 25.11 14.62
CA PRO A 326 -5.42 24.83 15.96
C PRO A 326 -4.59 25.58 17.00
N PHE A 327 -5.21 25.99 18.12
CA PHE A 327 -4.55 26.79 19.17
C PHE A 327 -3.37 26.04 19.85
N TYR A 328 -3.41 24.71 19.86
CA TYR A 328 -2.40 23.86 20.47
C TYR A 328 -1.22 23.56 19.54
N SER A 329 -1.31 23.86 18.24
CA SER A 329 -0.27 23.44 17.28
C SER A 329 1.05 24.16 17.52
N GLU A 330 2.12 23.38 17.64
CA GLU A 330 3.49 23.91 17.74
C GLU A 330 4.13 24.11 16.36
N PRO A 331 4.77 25.27 16.09
CA PRO A 331 5.55 25.45 14.89
C PRO A 331 6.99 24.97 15.08
N CYS A 332 7.53 24.24 14.10
CA CYS A 332 8.97 24.06 13.95
C CYS A 332 9.33 23.64 12.53
N SER A 333 10.62 23.69 12.21
CA SER A 333 11.10 23.36 10.87
C SER A 333 11.27 21.86 10.62
N ALA A 334 11.02 21.02 11.64
CA ALA A 334 11.05 19.56 11.57
C ALA A 334 9.74 18.92 11.07
N ILE A 335 8.60 19.61 11.17
CA ILE A 335 7.30 19.08 10.71
C ILE A 335 7.39 18.77 9.21
N LEU A 336 7.02 17.54 8.83
CA LEU A 336 7.07 17.09 7.43
C LEU A 336 5.72 17.31 6.73
N THR A 337 4.62 17.02 7.43
CA THR A 337 3.26 17.09 6.86
C THR A 337 2.23 17.42 7.94
N THR A 338 0.98 17.55 7.53
CA THR A 338 -0.16 17.75 8.41
C THR A 338 -1.32 16.83 8.04
N THR A 339 -2.12 16.49 9.03
CA THR A 339 -3.44 15.88 8.84
C THR A 339 -4.51 16.65 9.62
N TYR A 340 -5.77 16.30 9.42
CA TYR A 340 -6.85 16.87 10.20
C TYR A 340 -6.78 16.44 11.67
N SER A 341 -7.28 17.30 12.55
CA SER A 341 -7.56 16.97 13.95
C SER A 341 -8.74 17.83 14.45
N GLY A 342 -9.18 17.60 15.68
CA GLY A 342 -10.18 18.44 16.33
C GLY A 342 -9.66 19.84 16.65
N GLY A 343 -10.50 20.83 16.39
CA GLY A 343 -10.22 22.24 16.72
C GLY A 343 -10.78 22.66 18.08
N SER A 344 -10.82 23.97 18.34
CA SER A 344 -11.50 24.56 19.50
C SER A 344 -13.03 24.41 19.41
N PHE A 345 -13.76 24.95 20.39
CA PHE A 345 -15.22 25.05 20.40
C PHE A 345 -15.71 25.56 19.02
N HIS A 346 -16.66 24.85 18.41
CA HIS A 346 -17.23 25.05 17.06
C HIS A 346 -16.58 24.32 15.87
N HIS A 347 -15.47 23.61 16.04
CA HIS A 347 -14.96 22.70 15.00
C HIS A 347 -15.33 21.26 15.32
N ARG A 348 -15.56 20.45 14.29
CA ARG A 348 -15.68 19.01 14.48
C ARG A 348 -14.36 18.43 14.96
N SER A 349 -14.47 17.39 15.76
CA SER A 349 -13.34 16.63 16.30
C SER A 349 -13.18 15.29 15.58
N ILE A 350 -12.18 14.51 15.97
CA ILE A 350 -11.92 13.19 15.40
C ILE A 350 -12.86 12.18 16.07
N VAL A 351 -13.56 11.43 15.22
CA VAL A 351 -14.49 10.38 15.62
C VAL A 351 -13.78 9.04 15.56
N THR A 352 -13.76 8.28 16.66
CA THR A 352 -12.99 7.04 16.78
C THR A 352 -13.53 6.16 17.93
N THR A 353 -12.91 5.00 18.15
CA THR A 353 -13.12 4.10 19.29
C THR A 353 -12.73 4.76 20.61
N ASP A 354 -13.31 4.32 21.72
CA ASP A 354 -13.03 4.83 23.05
C ASP A 354 -13.13 3.68 24.08
N LEU A 355 -12.65 3.91 25.30
CA LEU A 355 -12.72 2.88 26.35
C LEU A 355 -14.15 2.43 26.62
N HIS A 356 -14.25 1.27 27.28
CA HIS A 356 -15.52 0.65 27.63
C HIS A 356 -16.34 0.30 26.39
N GLN A 357 -15.66 -0.13 25.32
CA GLN A 357 -16.30 -0.54 24.07
C GLN A 357 -17.21 0.54 23.48
N SER A 358 -16.84 1.80 23.65
CA SER A 358 -17.65 2.96 23.28
C SER A 358 -17.02 3.73 22.12
N CYS A 359 -17.74 4.71 21.60
CA CYS A 359 -17.27 5.56 20.51
C CYS A 359 -17.19 7.00 21.01
N THR A 360 -16.20 7.75 20.56
CA THR A 360 -16.08 9.18 20.86
C THR A 360 -16.10 10.01 19.58
N SER A 361 -16.67 11.21 19.67
CA SER A 361 -16.59 12.25 18.64
C SER A 361 -15.63 13.38 19.02
N ASP A 362 -14.94 13.26 20.17
CA ASP A 362 -14.25 14.36 20.84
C ASP A 362 -12.73 14.14 20.95
N HIS A 363 -12.14 13.33 20.06
CA HIS A 363 -10.68 13.18 20.04
C HIS A 363 -10.03 14.38 19.33
N THR A 364 -9.03 14.99 19.98
CA THR A 364 -8.40 16.25 19.57
C THR A 364 -6.88 16.22 19.82
N GLY A 365 -6.19 17.29 19.39
CA GLY A 365 -4.74 17.44 19.57
C GLY A 365 -3.93 16.90 18.39
N THR A 366 -2.63 17.20 18.35
CA THR A 366 -1.70 16.57 17.38
C THR A 366 -1.67 15.05 17.52
N SER A 367 -2.07 14.54 18.68
CA SER A 367 -2.18 13.12 18.95
C SER A 367 -3.23 12.38 18.12
N ALA A 368 -4.23 13.08 17.57
CA ALA A 368 -5.17 12.50 16.62
C ALA A 368 -4.65 12.56 15.16
N SER A 369 -3.69 13.44 14.88
CA SER A 369 -3.10 13.62 13.55
C SER A 369 -2.05 12.55 13.23
N ALA A 370 -1.17 12.21 14.18
CA ALA A 370 -0.15 11.18 13.94
C ALA A 370 -0.75 9.81 13.56
N PRO A 371 -1.80 9.29 14.23
CA PRO A 371 -2.49 8.07 13.83
C PRO A 371 -3.15 8.16 12.45
N LEU A 372 -3.73 9.31 12.08
CA LEU A 372 -4.27 9.52 10.73
C LEU A 372 -3.16 9.38 9.67
N ALA A 373 -2.00 10.00 9.90
CA ALA A 373 -0.86 9.87 9.01
C ALA A 373 -0.33 8.43 8.97
N ALA A 374 -0.25 7.74 10.12
CA ALA A 374 0.16 6.34 10.20
C ALA A 374 -0.76 5.43 9.38
N GLY A 375 -2.08 5.61 9.46
CA GLY A 375 -3.04 4.89 8.63
C GLY A 375 -2.86 5.18 7.14
N ILE A 376 -2.64 6.44 6.75
CA ILE A 376 -2.39 6.79 5.34
C ILE A 376 -1.10 6.16 4.82
N ILE A 377 -0.05 6.14 5.64
CA ILE A 377 1.22 5.49 5.30
C ILE A 377 1.02 3.98 5.18
N ALA A 378 0.17 3.35 5.99
CA ALA A 378 -0.16 1.93 5.86
C ALA A 378 -0.80 1.63 4.49
N LEU A 379 -1.68 2.49 3.98
CA LEU A 379 -2.21 2.34 2.61
C LEU A 379 -1.10 2.39 1.56
N ALA A 380 -0.09 3.26 1.75
CA ALA A 380 1.04 3.37 0.83
C ALA A 380 2.00 2.17 0.90
N LEU A 381 2.20 1.58 2.09
CA LEU A 381 2.99 0.36 2.27
C LEU A 381 2.31 -0.86 1.68
N GLU A 382 0.98 -0.97 1.76
CA GLU A 382 0.25 -2.01 1.00
C GLU A 382 0.45 -1.84 -0.51
N ALA A 383 0.43 -0.59 -0.99
CA ALA A 383 0.66 -0.30 -2.41
C ALA A 383 2.09 -0.62 -2.87
N ASN A 384 3.08 -0.50 -1.98
CA ASN A 384 4.46 -0.86 -2.24
C ASN A 384 5.17 -1.29 -0.94
N PRO A 385 5.25 -2.60 -0.65
CA PRO A 385 5.88 -3.09 0.58
C PRO A 385 7.39 -2.82 0.65
N THR A 386 8.03 -2.51 -0.48
CA THR A 386 9.49 -2.32 -0.60
C THR A 386 9.96 -0.92 -0.25
N LEU A 387 9.04 -0.01 0.10
CA LEU A 387 9.39 1.35 0.53
C LEU A 387 10.20 1.31 1.83
N ASN A 388 11.38 1.92 1.81
CA ASN A 388 12.17 2.13 3.03
C ASN A 388 11.68 3.38 3.79
N TRP A 389 12.13 3.55 5.04
CA TRP A 389 11.70 4.67 5.90
C TRP A 389 11.94 6.06 5.27
N ARG A 390 13.00 6.22 4.45
CA ARG A 390 13.26 7.47 3.72
C ARG A 390 12.36 7.63 2.51
N ASP A 391 12.08 6.55 1.78
CA ASP A 391 11.14 6.59 0.65
C ASP A 391 9.78 7.14 1.10
N VAL A 392 9.30 6.69 2.27
CA VAL A 392 8.04 7.19 2.85
C VAL A 392 8.12 8.70 3.10
N GLN A 393 9.21 9.22 3.69
CA GLN A 393 9.38 10.66 3.88
C GLN A 393 9.43 11.42 2.54
N HIS A 394 10.15 10.91 1.53
CA HIS A 394 10.19 11.49 0.19
C HIS A 394 8.81 11.54 -0.47
N LEU A 395 8.03 10.47 -0.32
CA LEU A 395 6.67 10.36 -0.84
C LEU A 395 5.74 11.35 -0.13
N VAL A 396 5.81 11.46 1.20
CA VAL A 396 5.03 12.43 1.98
C VAL A 396 5.31 13.86 1.51
N VAL A 397 6.57 14.28 1.38
CA VAL A 397 6.94 15.61 0.84
C VAL A 397 6.28 15.91 -0.53
N ARG A 398 6.07 14.88 -1.36
CA ARG A 398 5.52 14.99 -2.72
C ARG A 398 4.01 14.80 -2.79
N ALA A 399 3.43 14.14 -1.79
CA ALA A 399 2.00 13.87 -1.68
C ALA A 399 1.26 14.97 -0.92
N SER A 400 1.92 15.66 0.01
CA SER A 400 1.31 16.73 0.79
C SER A 400 0.93 17.94 -0.05
N ARG A 401 -0.21 18.54 0.27
CA ARG A 401 -0.83 19.65 -0.46
C ARG A 401 -0.95 20.89 0.42
N PRO A 402 -0.40 22.05 0.02
CA PRO A 402 -0.53 23.30 0.78
C PRO A 402 -1.86 24.03 0.53
N VAL A 403 -2.75 23.46 -0.29
CA VAL A 403 -4.02 24.07 -0.70
C VAL A 403 -4.99 24.01 0.47
N ASP A 404 -5.83 25.04 0.62
CA ASP A 404 -6.87 25.16 1.65
C ASP A 404 -6.36 25.21 3.10
N LEU A 405 -5.05 25.33 3.29
CA LEU A 405 -4.42 25.54 4.60
C LEU A 405 -4.00 27.00 4.82
N ARG A 406 -4.57 27.63 5.84
CA ARG A 406 -4.41 29.05 6.17
C ARG A 406 -3.35 29.24 7.25
N THR A 407 -2.22 29.79 6.84
CA THR A 407 -1.17 30.30 7.73
C THR A 407 -0.48 31.49 7.08
N HIS A 408 0.19 32.31 7.91
CA HIS A 408 0.94 33.50 7.49
C HIS A 408 2.38 33.17 7.04
N ASP A 409 2.86 31.96 7.31
CA ASP A 409 4.28 31.60 7.20
C ASP A 409 4.64 30.73 5.99
N TRP A 410 3.71 30.48 5.07
CA TRP A 410 4.00 29.78 3.82
C TRP A 410 5.15 30.45 3.07
N ARG A 411 6.17 29.68 2.70
CA ARG A 411 7.29 30.11 1.85
C ARG A 411 7.57 29.06 0.79
N THR A 412 8.07 29.50 -0.36
CA THR A 412 8.52 28.59 -1.41
C THR A 412 10.00 28.31 -1.23
N ASN A 413 10.39 27.04 -1.17
CA ASN A 413 11.77 26.62 -1.05
C ASN A 413 12.52 26.68 -2.40
N GLY A 414 13.80 26.34 -2.40
CA GLY A 414 14.71 26.45 -3.55
C GLY A 414 14.39 25.56 -4.74
N VAL A 415 13.49 24.60 -4.58
CA VAL A 415 13.01 23.69 -5.64
C VAL A 415 11.53 23.92 -6.00
N GLY A 416 10.94 25.02 -5.52
CA GLY A 416 9.60 25.44 -5.90
C GLY A 416 8.45 24.86 -5.07
N ARG A 417 8.72 24.19 -3.93
CA ARG A 417 7.68 23.66 -3.05
C ARG A 417 7.32 24.66 -1.96
N ARG A 418 6.02 24.79 -1.67
CA ARG A 418 5.55 25.58 -0.53
C ARG A 418 5.72 24.77 0.75
N VAL A 419 6.30 25.39 1.76
CA VAL A 419 6.54 24.80 3.09
C VAL A 419 6.17 25.81 4.19
N SER A 420 5.70 25.32 5.33
CA SER A 420 5.31 26.07 6.52
C SER A 420 5.87 25.37 7.76
N HIS A 421 6.22 26.14 8.79
CA HIS A 421 6.65 25.61 10.09
C HIS A 421 5.48 25.02 10.89
N TYR A 422 4.23 25.35 10.54
CA TYR A 422 3.05 24.73 11.15
C TYR A 422 2.56 23.52 10.37
N TYR A 423 2.68 23.57 9.04
CA TYR A 423 2.07 22.57 8.16
C TYR A 423 3.04 21.65 7.44
N GLY A 424 4.35 21.86 7.58
CA GLY A 424 5.34 21.19 6.74
C GLY A 424 5.04 21.44 5.26
N TYR A 425 4.99 20.37 4.47
CA TYR A 425 4.63 20.43 3.04
C TYR A 425 3.11 20.48 2.78
N GLY A 426 2.27 20.46 3.82
CA GLY A 426 0.82 20.62 3.75
C GLY A 426 0.02 19.39 4.18
N LEU A 427 -1.26 19.34 3.80
CA LEU A 427 -2.18 18.27 4.15
C LEU A 427 -1.81 16.99 3.38
N LEU A 428 -1.66 15.86 4.09
CA LEU A 428 -1.29 14.59 3.49
C LEU A 428 -2.45 14.01 2.65
N ASP A 429 -2.24 13.84 1.35
CA ASP A 429 -3.23 13.29 0.41
C ASP A 429 -3.01 11.79 0.22
N ALA A 430 -3.92 10.96 0.75
CA ALA A 430 -3.78 9.51 0.72
C ALA A 430 -3.84 8.93 -0.69
N GLY A 431 -4.78 9.39 -1.51
CA GLY A 431 -4.93 8.95 -2.90
C GLY A 431 -3.68 9.24 -3.73
N ARG A 432 -3.09 10.42 -3.55
CA ARG A 432 -1.82 10.81 -4.20
C ARG A 432 -0.63 10.04 -3.65
N LEU A 433 -0.56 9.82 -2.34
CA LEU A 433 0.53 9.07 -1.71
C LEU A 433 0.61 7.64 -2.26
N VAL A 434 -0.53 6.94 -2.28
CA VAL A 434 -0.66 5.58 -2.83
C VAL A 434 -0.32 5.54 -4.32
N GLU A 435 -0.78 6.51 -5.10
CA GLU A 435 -0.45 6.59 -6.51
C GLU A 435 1.06 6.73 -6.73
N LEU A 436 1.71 7.63 -5.99
CA LEU A 436 3.15 7.82 -6.07
C LEU A 436 3.91 6.56 -5.59
N ALA A 437 3.47 5.94 -4.50
CA ALA A 437 4.06 4.72 -3.94
C ALA A 437 4.10 3.56 -4.95
N SER A 438 3.00 3.34 -5.67
CA SER A 438 2.88 2.26 -6.67
C SER A 438 3.87 2.37 -7.83
N LYS A 439 4.41 3.57 -8.07
CA LYS A 439 5.37 3.87 -9.15
C LYS A 439 6.75 4.27 -8.61
N TRP A 440 6.94 4.25 -7.29
CA TRP A 440 8.12 4.79 -6.65
C TRP A 440 9.32 3.89 -6.88
N LYS A 441 10.47 4.52 -7.14
CA LYS A 441 11.76 3.84 -7.18
C LYS A 441 12.53 4.21 -5.92
N ALA A 442 12.99 3.18 -5.21
CA ALA A 442 13.72 3.36 -3.96
C ALA A 442 14.85 4.39 -4.10
N VAL A 443 14.93 5.32 -3.15
CA VAL A 443 16.01 6.29 -3.08
C VAL A 443 17.33 5.59 -2.78
N LYS A 444 18.42 6.18 -3.26
CA LYS A 444 19.75 5.60 -3.05
C LYS A 444 20.18 5.72 -1.58
N PRO A 445 21.24 5.00 -1.15
CA PRO A 445 21.70 5.01 0.23
C PRO A 445 22.01 6.42 0.76
N LYS A 446 21.66 6.63 2.03
CA LYS A 446 21.89 7.88 2.75
C LYS A 446 23.38 8.18 2.90
N ARG A 447 23.78 9.40 2.55
CA ARG A 447 25.08 10.02 2.80
C ARG A 447 24.94 11.05 3.92
N LYS A 448 26.05 11.29 4.61
CA LYS A 448 26.17 12.29 5.67
C LYS A 448 27.42 13.12 5.43
N CYS A 449 27.24 14.41 5.20
CA CYS A 449 28.32 15.40 5.17
C CYS A 449 28.31 16.19 6.48
N THR A 450 29.41 16.15 7.21
CA THR A 450 29.57 16.91 8.47
C THR A 450 30.48 18.09 8.21
N ILE A 451 30.05 19.27 8.65
CA ILE A 451 30.81 20.52 8.53
C ILE A 451 30.98 21.09 9.93
N ASP A 452 32.19 21.01 10.44
CA ASP A 452 32.53 21.51 11.76
C ASP A 452 32.86 23.01 11.69
N LEU A 453 32.12 23.81 12.45
CA LEU A 453 32.23 25.26 12.51
C LEU A 453 32.53 25.64 13.96
N ILE A 454 33.80 25.53 14.36
CA ILE A 454 34.23 26.00 15.67
C ILE A 454 34.37 27.52 15.57
N THR A 455 33.39 28.24 16.12
CA THR A 455 33.47 29.70 16.25
C THR A 455 33.30 30.05 17.73
N ARG A 456 34.24 30.82 18.28
CA ARG A 456 34.02 31.61 19.49
C ARG A 456 33.63 33.01 19.04
N ALA A 457 32.38 33.16 18.60
CA ALA A 457 31.89 34.41 18.07
C ALA A 457 30.78 34.96 18.96
N MET A 458 30.89 36.26 19.28
CA MET A 458 29.76 37.04 19.81
C MET A 458 28.86 37.55 18.68
N LYS A 459 29.19 37.24 17.41
CA LYS A 459 28.42 37.71 16.24
C LYS A 459 27.13 36.91 16.11
N LEU A 460 26.02 37.63 16.10
CA LEU A 460 24.64 37.16 15.93
C LEU A 460 24.35 36.58 14.53
N THR A 461 25.28 36.70 13.56
CA THR A 461 25.11 36.14 12.23
C THR A 461 26.41 35.53 11.73
N LEU A 462 26.34 34.23 11.42
CA LEU A 462 27.41 33.44 10.85
C LEU A 462 27.08 33.14 9.39
N ARG A 463 28.03 33.38 8.49
CA ARG A 463 27.90 33.08 7.07
C ARG A 463 29.12 32.31 6.60
N TRP A 464 28.90 31.22 5.88
CA TRP A 464 29.98 30.37 5.38
C TRP A 464 29.62 29.76 4.03
N ASN A 465 30.65 29.52 3.22
CA ASN A 465 30.52 28.86 1.93
C ASN A 465 30.73 27.35 2.11
N VAL A 466 29.76 26.55 1.69
CA VAL A 466 29.75 25.09 1.83
C VAL A 466 29.92 24.43 0.47
N THR A 467 30.83 23.47 0.38
CA THR A 467 31.01 22.61 -0.81
C THR A 467 30.22 21.30 -0.74
N ALA A 468 29.47 21.06 0.34
CA ALA A 468 28.67 19.86 0.58
C ALA A 468 29.46 18.55 0.40
N CYS A 469 30.72 18.54 0.86
CA CYS A 469 31.65 17.41 0.73
C CYS A 469 31.95 17.02 -0.74
N HIS A 470 31.88 17.98 -1.68
CA HIS A 470 32.26 17.81 -3.07
C HIS A 470 33.62 17.12 -3.22
N GLY A 471 33.71 16.16 -4.15
CA GLY A 471 34.93 15.37 -4.38
C GLY A 471 35.14 14.20 -3.41
N THR A 472 34.24 13.98 -2.45
CA THR A 472 34.30 12.81 -1.54
C THR A 472 33.14 11.85 -1.77
N ARG A 473 33.22 10.64 -1.18
CA ARG A 473 32.10 9.67 -1.17
C ARG A 473 30.83 10.19 -0.49
N ASN A 474 30.94 11.25 0.32
CA ASN A 474 29.84 11.87 1.05
C ASN A 474 29.33 13.14 0.37
N TRP A 475 29.59 13.33 -0.93
CA TRP A 475 29.08 14.47 -1.67
C TRP A 475 27.56 14.44 -1.77
N ILE A 476 26.96 15.62 -1.57
CA ILE A 476 25.53 15.92 -1.47
C ILE A 476 25.17 17.01 -2.52
N ARG A 477 24.23 16.74 -3.46
CA ARG A 477 23.60 17.59 -4.49
C ARG A 477 22.08 17.88 -4.35
N SER A 478 21.36 17.23 -3.44
CA SER A 478 19.91 17.14 -3.23
C SER A 478 19.60 16.71 -1.79
N LEU A 479 19.41 17.69 -0.91
CA LEU A 479 19.25 17.50 0.55
C LEU A 479 17.99 16.71 0.94
N GLU A 480 18.03 15.97 2.04
CA GLU A 480 16.86 15.45 2.75
C GLU A 480 16.64 16.26 4.02
N HIS A 481 17.44 16.00 5.04
CA HIS A 481 17.44 16.71 6.31
C HIS A 481 18.68 17.61 6.43
N ILE A 482 18.51 18.74 7.11
CA ILE A 482 19.62 19.56 7.59
C ILE A 482 19.55 19.66 9.10
N GLN A 483 20.69 19.47 9.76
CA GLN A 483 20.80 19.64 11.20
C GLN A 483 21.84 20.71 11.55
N ALA A 484 21.49 21.60 12.47
CA ALA A 484 22.39 22.55 13.09
C ALA A 484 22.55 22.19 14.57
N ARG A 485 23.69 21.62 14.92
CA ARG A 485 24.05 21.25 16.29
C ARG A 485 24.80 22.39 16.96
N LEU A 486 24.20 22.96 17.99
CA LEU A 486 24.63 24.20 18.64
C LEU A 486 24.98 23.96 20.10
N THR A 487 26.12 24.53 20.52
CA THR A 487 26.45 24.75 21.93
C THR A 487 26.57 26.24 22.15
N LEU A 488 25.65 26.80 22.94
CA LEU A 488 25.62 28.22 23.27
C LEU A 488 25.18 28.41 24.73
N THR A 489 25.79 29.37 25.41
CA THR A 489 25.29 29.87 26.70
C THR A 489 24.49 31.14 26.47
N TYR A 490 23.44 31.36 27.25
CA TYR A 490 22.62 32.57 27.14
C TYR A 490 21.88 32.85 28.44
N SER A 491 21.82 34.11 28.88
CA SER A 491 21.23 34.50 30.17
C SER A 491 19.75 34.15 30.29
N ARG A 492 19.02 34.16 29.17
CA ARG A 492 17.60 33.80 29.10
C ARG A 492 17.25 33.12 27.78
N ARG A 493 17.28 31.78 27.77
CA ARG A 493 17.18 30.95 26.56
C ARG A 493 15.95 31.25 25.69
N GLY A 494 14.80 31.51 26.31
CA GLY A 494 13.54 31.78 25.60
C GLY A 494 13.52 33.07 24.78
N ASP A 495 14.46 33.99 24.97
CA ASP A 495 14.57 35.22 24.19
C ASP A 495 15.28 35.04 22.85
N LEU A 496 15.84 33.87 22.60
CA LEU A 496 16.55 33.57 21.37
C LEU A 496 15.58 33.20 20.25
N SER A 497 15.80 33.76 19.06
CA SER A 497 15.39 33.14 17.80
C SER A 497 16.60 32.66 17.03
N ILE A 498 16.46 31.51 16.36
CA ILE A 498 17.53 30.92 15.55
C ILE A 498 16.96 30.63 14.16
N THR A 499 17.56 31.24 13.15
CA THR A 499 17.17 31.08 11.74
C THR A 499 18.35 30.53 10.94
N LEU A 500 18.07 29.51 10.12
CA LEU A 500 19.00 28.99 9.13
C LEU A 500 18.50 29.34 7.73
N ILE A 501 19.39 29.85 6.87
CA ILE A 501 19.09 30.24 5.49
C ILE A 501 19.96 29.44 4.53
N SER A 502 19.33 28.74 3.59
CA SER A 502 19.99 27.92 2.57
C SER A 502 20.63 28.78 1.47
N PRO A 503 21.53 28.20 0.64
CA PRO A 503 22.08 28.87 -0.54
C PRO A 503 20.99 29.31 -1.53
N LYS A 504 19.88 28.58 -1.59
CA LYS A 504 18.70 28.90 -2.40
C LYS A 504 17.72 29.85 -1.72
N LYS A 505 18.11 30.45 -0.58
CA LYS A 505 17.34 31.44 0.21
C LYS A 505 16.11 30.89 0.92
N THR A 506 16.04 29.58 1.11
CA THR A 506 15.01 28.96 1.96
C THR A 506 15.30 29.28 3.41
N ILE A 507 14.27 29.71 4.13
CA ILE A 507 14.36 30.12 5.53
C ILE A 507 13.77 29.02 6.41
N SER A 508 14.58 28.51 7.33
CA SER A 508 14.18 27.59 8.39
C SER A 508 14.32 28.27 9.73
N ASN A 509 13.20 28.54 10.40
CA ASN A 509 13.20 28.96 11.79
C ASN A 509 13.45 27.72 12.64
N LEU A 510 14.68 27.59 13.12
CA LEU A 510 15.12 26.47 13.96
C LEU A 510 14.61 26.63 15.39
N LEU A 511 14.49 27.87 15.87
CA LEU A 511 13.92 28.21 17.17
C LEU A 511 13.19 29.54 17.06
N THR A 512 11.96 29.59 17.57
CA THR A 512 11.21 30.83 17.81
C THR A 512 11.34 31.24 19.27
N THR A 513 11.07 32.53 19.55
CA THR A 513 11.00 33.03 20.93
C THR A 513 10.00 32.20 21.74
N ARG A 514 10.41 31.77 22.93
CA ARG A 514 9.58 31.04 23.90
C ARG A 514 9.48 31.85 25.20
N PRO A 515 8.46 32.72 25.35
CA PRO A 515 8.39 33.68 26.46
C PRO A 515 8.39 33.06 27.86
N TYR A 516 8.02 31.79 28.01
CA TYR A 516 8.01 31.12 29.32
C TYR A 516 9.36 30.48 29.68
N ASP A 517 10.24 30.24 28.72
CA ASP A 517 11.57 29.66 28.94
C ASP A 517 12.55 30.71 29.52
N LYS A 518 12.67 30.70 30.85
CA LYS A 518 13.53 31.61 31.61
C LYS A 518 14.91 31.01 31.95
N MET A 519 15.25 29.85 31.39
CA MET A 519 16.47 29.14 31.75
C MET A 519 17.73 29.88 31.28
N SER A 520 18.79 29.86 32.10
CA SER A 520 20.10 30.47 31.79
C SER A 520 21.13 29.48 31.23
N THR A 521 20.75 28.22 31.04
CA THR A 521 21.63 27.13 30.64
C THR A 521 21.96 27.12 29.14
N GLY A 522 21.22 27.88 28.32
CA GLY A 522 21.39 27.91 26.86
C GLY A 522 21.15 26.52 26.21
N PHE A 523 21.93 26.19 25.21
CA PHE A 523 21.88 24.90 24.51
C PHE A 523 23.23 24.19 24.63
N SER A 524 23.22 22.90 25.01
CA SER A 524 24.44 22.11 25.12
C SER A 524 24.46 21.00 24.07
N ASP A 525 25.14 21.24 22.94
CA ASP A 525 25.29 20.26 21.85
C ASP A 525 23.93 19.77 21.30
N TRP A 526 22.92 20.65 21.39
CA TRP A 526 21.54 20.44 20.95
C TRP A 526 21.46 20.48 19.43
N THR A 527 20.72 19.56 18.83
CA THR A 527 20.65 19.42 17.37
C THR A 527 19.31 19.91 16.87
N PHE A 528 19.23 21.10 16.27
CA PHE A 528 18.03 21.55 15.56
C PHE A 528 17.97 20.92 14.17
N MET A 529 16.79 20.53 13.69
CA MET A 529 16.59 19.92 12.37
C MET A 529 15.65 20.77 11.51
N SER A 530 15.82 20.69 10.18
CA SER A 530 14.85 21.21 9.23
C SER A 530 14.66 20.29 8.03
N THR A 531 13.41 20.19 7.57
CA THR A 531 12.98 19.52 6.34
C THR A 531 12.70 20.49 5.19
N HIS A 532 12.78 21.81 5.42
CA HIS A 532 12.30 22.83 4.47
C HIS A 532 13.13 22.92 3.19
N CYS A 533 14.39 22.49 3.26
CA CYS A 533 15.35 22.53 2.15
C CYS A 533 15.36 21.21 1.35
N TRP A 534 14.33 20.36 1.48
CA TRP A 534 14.29 19.04 0.82
C TRP A 534 14.41 19.15 -0.70
N ASP A 535 15.26 18.29 -1.27
CA ASP A 535 15.76 18.25 -2.65
C ASP A 535 16.61 19.47 -3.11
N GLU A 536 16.94 20.43 -2.24
CA GLU A 536 17.84 21.53 -2.64
C GLU A 536 19.29 21.09 -2.77
N ASP A 537 20.02 21.66 -3.73
CA ASP A 537 21.48 21.61 -3.73
C ASP A 537 22.05 22.48 -2.60
N PRO A 538 22.75 21.89 -1.60
CA PRO A 538 23.23 22.64 -0.45
C PRO A 538 24.60 23.29 -0.68
N CYS A 539 25.16 23.24 -1.89
CA CYS A 539 26.37 23.96 -2.24
C CYS A 539 26.14 25.48 -2.24
N GLY A 540 27.04 26.22 -1.61
CA GLY A 540 27.03 27.68 -1.58
C GLY A 540 26.93 28.27 -0.17
N TYR A 541 26.47 29.52 -0.09
CA TYR A 541 26.46 30.27 1.16
C TYR A 541 25.27 29.90 2.06
N TRP A 542 25.59 29.35 3.23
CA TRP A 542 24.64 29.20 4.34
C TRP A 542 24.77 30.37 5.31
N VAL A 543 23.66 30.74 5.93
CA VAL A 543 23.61 31.77 6.97
C VAL A 543 22.87 31.23 8.18
N LEU A 544 23.51 31.24 9.35
CA LEU A 544 22.88 31.04 10.64
C LEU A 544 22.79 32.37 11.35
N ARG A 545 21.59 32.75 11.73
CA ARG A 545 21.29 33.98 12.45
C ARG A 545 20.68 33.63 13.80
N ILE A 546 21.26 34.17 14.86
CA ILE A 546 20.80 34.06 16.24
C ILE A 546 20.44 35.48 16.65
N GLU A 547 19.21 35.75 17.08
CA GLU A 547 18.76 37.08 17.47
C GLU A 547 18.29 37.09 18.92
N ASN A 548 18.47 38.22 19.59
CA ASN A 548 17.91 38.48 20.91
C ASN A 548 16.61 39.27 20.74
N ASN A 549 15.49 38.65 21.11
CA ASN A 549 14.17 39.28 21.07
C ASN A 549 13.69 39.75 22.46
N GLY A 550 14.53 39.60 23.48
CA GLY A 550 14.26 40.03 24.85
C GLY A 550 15.00 41.30 25.22
N ASP A 551 15.40 41.40 26.50
CA ASP A 551 16.14 42.55 27.00
C ASP A 551 17.52 42.65 26.33
N SER A 552 17.88 43.86 25.91
CA SER A 552 19.22 44.25 25.45
C SER A 552 20.36 43.86 26.40
N THR A 553 20.06 43.69 27.70
CA THR A 553 21.03 43.26 28.71
C THR A 553 21.35 41.77 28.66
N ASN A 554 20.59 40.97 27.91
CA ASN A 554 20.84 39.54 27.75
C ASN A 554 22.22 39.30 27.13
N ARG A 555 22.96 38.33 27.67
CA ARG A 555 24.32 38.00 27.25
C ARG A 555 24.45 36.51 27.00
N GLY A 556 25.29 36.16 26.04
CA GLY A 556 25.63 34.78 25.79
C GLY A 556 26.81 34.61 24.84
N THR A 557 27.24 33.38 24.67
CA THR A 557 28.38 33.04 23.81
C THR A 557 28.09 31.74 23.08
N LEU A 558 28.21 31.77 21.76
CA LEU A 558 28.22 30.57 20.94
C LEU A 558 29.63 29.96 21.01
N THR A 559 29.72 28.72 21.48
CA THR A 559 31.01 28.04 21.71
C THR A 559 31.29 26.98 20.67
N LYS A 560 30.26 26.36 20.09
CA LYS A 560 30.40 25.30 19.08
C LYS A 560 29.19 25.29 18.14
N THR A 561 29.47 25.14 16.85
CA THR A 561 28.46 24.87 15.83
C THR A 561 28.94 23.71 14.98
N LYS A 562 28.09 22.70 14.78
CA LYS A 562 28.31 21.63 13.81
C LYS A 562 27.09 21.54 12.92
N MET A 563 27.30 21.56 11.61
CA MET A 563 26.22 21.38 10.65
C MET A 563 26.31 19.97 10.07
N PHE A 564 25.20 19.23 10.05
CA PHE A 564 25.09 17.95 9.36
C PHE A 564 24.13 18.08 8.19
N GLN A 565 24.62 17.77 7.00
CA GLN A 565 23.82 17.66 5.78
C GLN A 565 23.61 16.18 5.45
N PHE A 566 22.38 15.79 5.12
CA PHE A 566 22.01 14.42 4.76
C PHE A 566 21.38 14.36 3.36
N GLU A 567 21.68 13.32 2.58
CA GLU A 567 21.14 13.12 1.21
C GLU A 567 21.42 11.72 0.59
N VAL A 568 20.66 11.37 -0.46
CA VAL A 568 20.92 10.50 -1.64
C VAL A 568 22.27 10.65 -2.44
N SER A 569 22.99 9.54 -2.62
CA SER A 569 24.16 9.39 -3.51
C SER A 569 23.92 9.54 -5.04
N THR A 570 24.85 10.09 -5.83
CA THR A 570 24.99 9.81 -7.29
C THR A 570 26.18 8.89 -7.60
N SER A 571 25.90 7.62 -7.96
CA SER A 571 26.81 6.53 -8.44
C SER A 571 27.83 6.02 -7.38
N ILE A 572 28.28 4.75 -7.31
CA ILE A 572 28.33 3.57 -8.19
C ILE A 572 27.98 2.30 -7.37
N THR A 573 27.46 1.27 -8.04
CA THR A 573 27.17 -0.12 -7.62
C THR A 573 27.77 -0.54 -6.26
N GLN A 574 26.91 -0.64 -5.24
CA GLN A 574 27.30 -1.13 -3.92
C GLN A 574 27.18 -2.66 -3.89
N ARG A 575 28.29 -3.36 -3.60
CA ARG A 575 28.28 -4.80 -3.30
C ARG A 575 27.72 -4.97 -1.89
N CYS A 576 26.62 -5.70 -1.72
CA CYS A 576 26.13 -6.07 -0.40
C CYS A 576 27.17 -6.94 0.30
N VAL A 577 27.58 -6.53 1.51
CA VAL A 577 28.52 -7.27 2.36
C VAL A 577 27.71 -8.15 3.30
N TYR A 578 28.16 -9.38 3.53
CA TYR A 578 27.52 -10.36 4.42
C TYR A 578 27.09 -9.71 5.75
N PRO A 579 25.86 -9.97 6.26
CA PRO A 579 24.91 -11.02 5.83
C PRO A 579 23.88 -10.59 4.76
N LEU A 580 24.00 -9.42 4.14
CA LEU A 580 22.94 -8.80 3.33
C LEU A 580 22.71 -9.44 1.93
N TYR A 581 21.45 -9.48 1.49
CA TYR A 581 20.99 -9.92 0.16
C TYR A 581 20.73 -8.74 -0.78
N VAL A 582 21.05 -8.89 -2.07
CA VAL A 582 20.73 -7.90 -3.10
C VAL A 582 19.29 -8.10 -3.61
N PHE A 583 18.46 -7.07 -3.51
CA PHE A 583 17.16 -6.99 -4.18
C PHE A 583 17.11 -5.76 -5.07
N GLU A 584 16.96 -5.94 -6.39
CA GLU A 584 17.05 -4.93 -7.45
C GLU A 584 18.32 -4.05 -7.42
N SER A 585 18.43 -3.13 -6.46
CA SER A 585 19.58 -2.23 -6.22
C SER A 585 19.77 -1.83 -4.76
N ILE A 586 19.08 -2.50 -3.82
CA ILE A 586 19.18 -2.30 -2.37
C ILE A 586 19.70 -3.56 -1.67
N CYS A 587 20.35 -3.38 -0.52
CA CYS A 587 20.85 -4.47 0.32
C CYS A 587 19.91 -4.66 1.50
N LEU A 588 19.28 -5.83 1.60
CA LEU A 588 18.32 -6.17 2.65
C LEU A 588 18.89 -7.27 3.56
N MET A 589 18.50 -7.30 4.84
CA MET A 589 18.89 -8.40 5.73
C MET A 589 18.13 -9.68 5.41
N SER A 590 16.89 -9.55 4.95
CA SER A 590 16.02 -10.63 4.51
C SER A 590 15.28 -10.20 3.25
N CYS A 591 14.88 -11.17 2.43
CA CYS A 591 14.16 -10.86 1.20
C CYS A 591 12.70 -10.45 1.47
N PRO A 592 12.16 -9.47 0.72
CA PRO A 592 10.79 -9.01 0.91
C PRO A 592 9.79 -10.10 0.47
N PRO A 593 8.50 -9.99 0.85
CA PRO A 593 7.45 -10.90 0.38
C PRO A 593 7.48 -11.05 -1.15
N HIS A 594 7.16 -12.24 -1.64
CA HIS A 594 7.33 -12.73 -3.00
C HIS A 594 8.77 -12.99 -3.47
N TYR A 595 9.77 -12.88 -2.58
CA TYR A 595 11.16 -13.23 -2.88
C TYR A 595 11.76 -14.10 -1.78
N TYR A 596 12.65 -15.04 -2.13
CA TYR A 596 13.41 -15.86 -1.19
C TYR A 596 14.91 -15.61 -1.28
N GLU A 597 15.59 -15.98 -0.19
CA GLU A 597 17.03 -15.86 -0.01
C GLU A 597 17.77 -16.94 -0.80
N SER A 598 18.53 -16.54 -1.82
CA SER A 598 19.39 -17.45 -2.57
C SER A 598 20.86 -17.21 -2.25
N ASP A 599 21.48 -18.23 -1.64
CA ASP A 599 22.92 -18.32 -1.51
C ASP A 599 23.54 -18.72 -2.86
N GLY A 600 24.30 -17.80 -3.45
CA GLY A 600 24.98 -18.08 -4.70
C GLY A 600 26.01 -19.22 -4.53
N ASN A 601 26.02 -20.16 -5.47
CA ASN A 601 26.76 -21.42 -5.39
C ASN A 601 28.29 -21.32 -5.66
N SER A 602 28.94 -20.20 -5.32
CA SER A 602 30.36 -19.97 -5.58
C SER A 602 30.91 -18.79 -4.76
N THR A 603 32.20 -18.84 -4.41
CA THR A 603 32.98 -17.76 -3.77
C THR A 603 33.02 -16.43 -4.54
N ARG A 604 32.31 -16.32 -5.68
CA ARG A 604 32.08 -15.09 -6.45
C ARG A 604 30.61 -14.79 -6.80
N SER A 605 29.64 -15.63 -6.42
CA SER A 605 28.22 -15.36 -6.70
C SER A 605 27.55 -14.65 -5.53
N HIS A 606 27.00 -13.47 -5.81
CA HIS A 606 26.31 -12.62 -4.83
C HIS A 606 25.03 -13.28 -4.29
N ARG A 607 24.77 -13.12 -2.99
CA ARG A 607 23.48 -13.41 -2.34
C ARG A 607 22.41 -12.48 -2.91
N LYS A 608 21.33 -13.03 -3.46
CA LYS A 608 20.27 -12.25 -4.10
C LYS A 608 18.91 -12.73 -3.64
N CYS A 609 17.96 -11.81 -3.64
CA CYS A 609 16.55 -12.12 -3.53
C CYS A 609 16.03 -12.57 -4.89
N LEU A 610 15.60 -13.82 -4.97
CA LEU A 610 15.00 -14.42 -6.17
C LEU A 610 13.49 -14.54 -5.99
N PRO A 611 12.69 -14.34 -7.05
CA PRO A 611 11.24 -14.38 -6.94
C PRO A 611 10.76 -15.78 -6.53
N CYS A 612 9.77 -15.79 -5.64
CA CYS A 612 9.00 -16.97 -5.28
C CYS A 612 8.24 -17.53 -6.48
N HIS A 613 7.80 -18.78 -6.36
CA HIS A 613 6.76 -19.30 -7.24
C HIS A 613 5.50 -18.41 -7.14
N HIS A 614 4.83 -18.15 -8.26
CA HIS A 614 3.69 -17.22 -8.34
C HIS A 614 2.50 -17.59 -7.44
N ASN A 615 2.43 -18.85 -6.99
CA ASN A 615 1.43 -19.32 -6.04
C ASN A 615 1.79 -19.05 -4.58
N CYS A 616 3.00 -18.59 -4.25
CA CYS A 616 3.43 -18.28 -2.89
C CYS A 616 3.42 -16.76 -2.62
N HIS A 617 3.02 -16.37 -1.41
CA HIS A 617 3.18 -14.99 -0.93
C HIS A 617 4.53 -14.79 -0.24
N THR A 618 4.97 -15.75 0.57
CA THR A 618 6.37 -15.85 1.04
C THR A 618 6.87 -17.27 0.77
N CYS A 619 8.19 -17.46 0.61
CA CYS A 619 8.76 -18.76 0.27
C CYS A 619 10.23 -18.87 0.73
N PHE A 620 10.73 -20.10 0.87
CA PHE A 620 12.15 -20.37 1.13
C PHE A 620 12.91 -20.87 -0.12
N GLY A 621 12.23 -21.00 -1.25
CA GLY A 621 12.76 -21.58 -2.48
C GLY A 621 11.91 -21.23 -3.70
N LYS A 622 12.37 -21.64 -4.88
CA LYS A 622 11.73 -21.30 -6.16
C LYS A 622 10.51 -22.16 -6.47
N GLU A 623 10.39 -23.33 -5.85
CA GLU A 623 9.34 -24.29 -6.20
C GLU A 623 8.01 -23.93 -5.56
N ASP A 624 6.92 -24.41 -6.15
CA ASP A 624 5.56 -24.25 -5.66
C ASP A 624 5.30 -24.96 -4.32
N THR A 625 6.20 -25.87 -3.93
CA THR A 625 6.26 -26.57 -2.64
C THR A 625 7.13 -25.87 -1.60
N ASN A 626 7.67 -24.69 -1.89
CA ASN A 626 8.50 -23.94 -0.94
C ASN A 626 7.80 -22.72 -0.34
N CYS A 627 6.47 -22.66 -0.39
CA CYS A 627 5.70 -21.57 0.19
C CYS A 627 5.77 -21.60 1.72
N LEU A 628 5.99 -20.43 2.33
CA LEU A 628 5.91 -20.17 3.77
C LEU A 628 4.60 -19.45 4.13
N ASP A 629 3.99 -18.75 3.18
CA ASP A 629 2.69 -18.10 3.30
C ASP A 629 2.05 -17.95 1.92
N CYS A 630 0.73 -17.79 1.88
CA CYS A 630 -0.05 -17.85 0.64
C CYS A 630 -0.66 -16.53 0.19
N PRO A 631 -0.82 -16.34 -1.14
CA PRO A 631 -1.52 -15.19 -1.69
C PRO A 631 -2.96 -15.12 -1.20
N PRO A 632 -3.60 -13.94 -1.25
CA PRO A 632 -4.99 -13.78 -0.88
C PRO A 632 -5.89 -14.82 -1.56
N TYR A 633 -6.84 -15.39 -0.81
CA TYR A 633 -7.66 -16.51 -1.28
C TYR A 633 -6.81 -17.72 -1.65
N SER A 634 -5.82 -18.06 -0.82
CA SER A 634 -5.17 -19.37 -0.79
C SER A 634 -4.81 -19.75 0.64
N ILE A 635 -4.87 -21.04 0.96
CA ILE A 635 -4.53 -21.67 2.23
C ILE A 635 -3.20 -22.41 2.03
N LEU A 636 -2.31 -22.25 3.00
CA LEU A 636 -1.02 -22.94 3.04
C LEU A 636 -1.20 -24.38 3.55
N ASP A 637 -0.76 -25.36 2.76
CA ASP A 637 -0.54 -26.72 3.25
C ASP A 637 0.87 -26.81 3.82
N PHE A 638 0.98 -26.75 5.15
CA PHE A 638 2.26 -26.81 5.87
C PHE A 638 3.06 -28.11 5.65
N ARG A 639 2.45 -29.22 5.19
CA ARG A 639 3.18 -30.48 4.91
C ARG A 639 3.76 -30.51 3.50
N LEU A 640 3.02 -29.98 2.54
CA LEU A 640 3.43 -29.95 1.13
C LEU A 640 4.19 -28.67 0.78
N GLY A 641 4.12 -27.64 1.64
CA GLY A 641 4.67 -26.31 1.40
C GLY A 641 4.04 -25.62 0.18
N THR A 642 2.80 -25.98 -0.16
CA THR A 642 2.09 -25.46 -1.33
C THR A 642 0.93 -24.56 -0.91
N CYS A 643 0.61 -23.61 -1.78
CA CYS A 643 -0.55 -22.75 -1.62
C CYS A 643 -1.67 -23.16 -2.57
N SER A 644 -2.86 -23.33 -2.03
CA SER A 644 -4.05 -23.71 -2.80
C SER A 644 -5.24 -22.83 -2.43
N PRO A 645 -6.11 -22.42 -3.36
CA PRO A 645 -7.26 -21.57 -3.06
C PRO A 645 -8.16 -22.16 -1.95
N PRO A 646 -8.81 -21.34 -1.10
CA PRO A 646 -9.65 -21.82 -0.02
C PRO A 646 -10.79 -22.62 -0.64
N VAL A 647 -10.85 -23.87 -0.23
CA VAL A 647 -12.01 -24.68 -0.48
C VAL A 647 -13.12 -24.15 0.43
N TYR A 648 -14.03 -23.35 -0.12
CA TYR A 648 -15.29 -23.04 0.56
C TYR A 648 -16.01 -24.37 0.91
N PRO A 649 -16.81 -24.44 1.98
CA PRO A 649 -17.47 -25.68 2.43
C PRO A 649 -18.48 -26.32 1.46
N TRP A 650 -18.45 -25.98 0.17
CA TRP A 650 -19.31 -26.54 -0.87
C TRP A 650 -18.56 -26.97 -2.13
N ASP A 651 -17.26 -27.26 -2.05
CA ASP A 651 -16.58 -27.94 -3.16
C ASP A 651 -15.37 -28.77 -2.72
N HIS A 652 -15.59 -30.01 -2.24
CA HIS A 652 -14.55 -31.04 -2.24
C HIS A 652 -14.86 -32.10 -3.31
N ARG A 653 -14.48 -31.81 -4.55
CA ARG A 653 -13.77 -32.82 -5.36
C ARG A 653 -12.28 -32.78 -4.97
N GLY A 654 -11.84 -33.69 -4.10
CA GLY A 654 -10.41 -33.95 -3.92
C GLY A 654 -9.94 -34.40 -2.53
N LYS A 655 -10.33 -35.63 -2.15
CA LYS A 655 -9.65 -36.58 -1.24
C LYS A 655 -8.75 -36.03 -0.10
N VAL A 656 -9.20 -36.20 1.15
CA VAL A 656 -8.35 -36.76 2.21
C VAL A 656 -8.99 -38.03 2.75
N THR A 657 -8.48 -39.13 2.21
CA THR A 657 -8.46 -40.46 2.79
C THR A 657 -7.51 -40.46 3.99
N SER A 658 -8.05 -40.46 5.21
CA SER A 658 -7.29 -40.99 6.36
C SER A 658 -8.13 -41.75 7.40
N GLY A 659 -9.45 -41.83 7.21
CA GLY A 659 -10.32 -42.84 7.86
C GLY A 659 -10.90 -43.86 6.89
N MET A 660 -10.72 -43.65 5.58
CA MET A 660 -11.44 -44.35 4.51
C MET A 660 -10.57 -45.33 3.72
N GLU A 661 -9.27 -45.44 4.04
CA GLU A 661 -8.38 -46.42 3.39
C GLU A 661 -8.66 -47.85 3.86
N ARG A 662 -9.17 -48.04 5.09
CA ARG A 662 -9.55 -49.36 5.58
C ARG A 662 -10.89 -49.87 5.02
N THR A 663 -11.78 -48.97 4.58
CA THR A 663 -13.09 -49.35 3.99
C THR A 663 -13.04 -49.39 2.46
N ALA A 664 -12.23 -48.55 1.80
CA ALA A 664 -12.05 -48.58 0.36
C ALA A 664 -11.18 -49.76 -0.13
N ALA A 665 -10.19 -50.21 0.65
CA ALA A 665 -9.43 -51.43 0.33
C ALA A 665 -10.32 -52.69 0.32
N VAL A 666 -11.29 -52.77 1.24
CA VAL A 666 -12.24 -53.90 1.33
C VAL A 666 -13.24 -53.88 0.17
N LEU A 667 -13.70 -52.70 -0.27
CA LEU A 667 -14.58 -52.54 -1.43
C LEU A 667 -13.86 -52.73 -2.78
N GLY A 668 -12.58 -52.34 -2.88
CA GLY A 668 -11.73 -52.60 -4.05
C GLY A 668 -11.44 -54.09 -4.27
N ILE A 669 -11.29 -54.85 -3.18
CA ILE A 669 -11.12 -56.32 -3.23
C ILE A 669 -12.43 -57.02 -3.64
N LEU A 670 -13.59 -56.52 -3.19
CA LEU A 670 -14.91 -57.09 -3.52
C LEU A 670 -15.38 -56.78 -4.96
N MET A 671 -14.96 -55.65 -5.54
CA MET A 671 -15.32 -55.26 -6.92
C MET A 671 -14.25 -55.66 -7.96
N GLY A 672 -13.00 -55.88 -7.56
CA GLY A 672 -11.91 -56.33 -8.45
C GLY A 672 -11.89 -57.84 -8.72
N GLY A 673 -12.38 -58.66 -7.76
CA GLY A 673 -12.44 -60.12 -7.91
C GLY A 673 -13.24 -60.62 -9.12
N PRO A 674 -14.45 -60.09 -9.40
CA PRO A 674 -15.26 -60.52 -10.54
C PRO A 674 -14.67 -60.16 -11.91
N LEU A 675 -13.99 -59.01 -12.01
CA LEU A 675 -13.37 -58.53 -13.26
C LEU A 675 -12.11 -59.33 -13.63
N VAL A 676 -11.32 -59.74 -12.64
CA VAL A 676 -10.14 -60.60 -12.86
C VAL A 676 -10.56 -62.01 -13.26
N ILE A 677 -11.63 -62.56 -12.65
CA ILE A 677 -12.17 -63.87 -13.01
C ILE A 677 -12.77 -63.85 -14.43
N LEU A 678 -13.44 -62.77 -14.84
CA LEU A 678 -13.94 -62.60 -16.22
C LEU A 678 -12.80 -62.50 -17.26
N CYS A 679 -11.69 -61.82 -16.94
CA CYS A 679 -10.51 -61.75 -17.80
C CYS A 679 -9.76 -63.09 -17.90
N ILE A 680 -9.68 -63.86 -16.81
CA ILE A 680 -9.07 -65.20 -16.81
C ILE A 680 -9.95 -66.19 -17.57
N MET A 681 -11.27 -66.14 -17.40
CA MET A 681 -12.23 -66.95 -18.17
C MET A 681 -12.18 -66.60 -19.66
N TRP A 682 -12.06 -65.33 -20.02
CA TRP A 682 -11.89 -64.90 -21.41
C TRP A 682 -10.55 -65.39 -22.00
N ALA A 683 -9.45 -65.31 -21.24
CA ALA A 683 -8.14 -65.81 -21.66
C ALA A 683 -8.09 -67.34 -21.81
N ILE A 684 -8.77 -68.09 -20.94
CA ILE A 684 -8.89 -69.55 -21.04
C ILE A 684 -9.75 -69.94 -22.25
N THR A 685 -10.87 -69.26 -22.48
CA THR A 685 -11.71 -69.49 -23.68
C THR A 685 -10.96 -69.13 -24.98
N TRP A 686 -10.11 -68.09 -24.94
CA TRP A 686 -9.24 -67.69 -26.04
C TRP A 686 -8.11 -68.70 -26.30
N MET A 687 -7.50 -69.28 -25.26
CA MET A 687 -6.52 -70.36 -25.42
C MET A 687 -7.14 -71.67 -25.93
N VAL A 688 -8.32 -72.06 -25.42
CA VAL A 688 -9.02 -73.29 -25.85
C VAL A 688 -9.48 -73.19 -27.32
N SER A 689 -9.89 -72.01 -27.79
CA SER A 689 -10.25 -71.78 -29.19
C SER A 689 -9.06 -71.75 -30.17
N ARG A 690 -7.82 -71.76 -29.68
CA ARG A 690 -6.59 -71.76 -30.49
C ARG A 690 -5.82 -73.10 -30.46
N VAL A 691 -6.16 -74.02 -29.57
CA VAL A 691 -5.48 -75.33 -29.43
C VAL A 691 -6.24 -76.48 -30.11
N PHE A 692 -7.54 -76.34 -30.37
CA PHE A 692 -8.36 -77.40 -30.98
C PHE A 692 -9.17 -76.90 -32.18
N LEU A 693 -8.53 -76.60 -33.32
CA LEU A 693 -9.12 -76.72 -34.66
C LEU A 693 -8.05 -76.42 -35.76
N PRO A 694 -7.80 -77.33 -36.72
CA PRO A 694 -6.73 -77.21 -37.71
C PRO A 694 -7.17 -76.65 -39.09
N CYS A 695 -6.21 -76.02 -39.78
CA CYS A 695 -6.10 -75.75 -41.24
C CYS A 695 -7.17 -74.81 -41.86
N VAL A 696 -6.90 -73.94 -42.85
CA VAL A 696 -6.30 -74.16 -44.18
C VAL A 696 -5.92 -72.80 -44.83
N ALA A 697 -4.74 -72.72 -45.46
CA ALA A 697 -4.29 -71.94 -46.66
C ALA A 697 -4.48 -70.41 -46.71
N ALA A 698 -3.70 -69.58 -47.46
CA ALA A 698 -2.53 -69.66 -48.32
C ALA A 698 -2.09 -68.18 -48.55
N ARG A 699 -0.81 -67.80 -48.38
CA ARG A 699 0.27 -67.72 -49.39
C ARG A 699 0.21 -66.50 -50.35
N ASN A 700 1.29 -65.71 -50.31
CA ASN A 700 1.98 -64.90 -51.35
C ASN A 700 2.37 -63.52 -50.77
N GLU A 701 3.58 -63.31 -50.24
CA GLU A 701 4.84 -62.93 -50.95
C GLU A 701 4.69 -61.76 -51.93
N VAL A 702 5.39 -60.64 -51.70
CA VAL A 702 6.57 -60.16 -52.45
C VAL A 702 7.06 -58.79 -51.92
N ASP A 703 8.38 -58.63 -51.98
CA ASP A 703 9.36 -57.66 -51.43
C ASP A 703 9.37 -56.20 -51.92
N SER A 704 10.28 -55.45 -51.26
CA SER A 704 11.14 -54.33 -51.74
C SER A 704 10.59 -52.91 -51.53
N SER A 705 11.16 -52.07 -50.66
CA SER A 705 12.48 -51.39 -50.59
C SER A 705 12.57 -50.09 -51.41
N THR A 706 13.29 -49.11 -50.82
CA THR A 706 13.95 -47.93 -51.39
C THR A 706 13.29 -46.52 -51.37
N SER A 707 14.24 -45.58 -51.40
CA SER A 707 14.41 -44.22 -50.88
C SER A 707 14.07 -43.04 -51.82
N HIS A 708 14.24 -41.82 -51.25
CA HIS A 708 14.41 -40.48 -51.90
C HIS A 708 13.13 -39.78 -52.38
N SER A 709 12.97 -38.45 -52.38
CA SER A 709 13.64 -37.25 -51.82
C SER A 709 12.81 -36.02 -52.25
N SER A 710 12.96 -34.87 -51.55
CA SER A 710 12.71 -33.45 -51.99
C SER A 710 11.27 -33.04 -52.35
N SER A 711 10.74 -31.83 -52.11
CA SER A 711 11.27 -30.49 -51.77
C SER A 711 10.11 -29.52 -51.42
N GLU A 712 10.44 -28.49 -50.61
CA GLU A 712 9.95 -27.06 -50.64
C GLU A 712 8.45 -26.75 -50.45
N GLU A 713 7.94 -25.66 -49.82
CA GLU A 713 8.42 -24.40 -49.22
C GLU A 713 7.25 -23.86 -48.35
N ALA A 714 7.43 -23.50 -47.07
CA ALA A 714 7.56 -22.15 -46.50
C ALA A 714 6.38 -21.14 -46.67
N ARG A 715 5.78 -20.69 -45.54
CA ARG A 715 5.76 -19.28 -45.05
C ARG A 715 4.83 -19.03 -43.82
N ASP A 716 5.48 -18.65 -42.70
CA ASP A 716 5.24 -17.61 -41.67
C ASP A 716 3.84 -16.99 -41.50
N VAL A 717 3.22 -16.93 -40.29
CA VAL A 717 3.48 -16.19 -39.03
C VAL A 717 3.37 -14.66 -39.14
N GLU A 718 2.42 -14.06 -38.42
CA GLU A 718 2.35 -12.62 -38.14
C GLU A 718 1.98 -12.36 -36.66
N MET A 719 2.80 -11.56 -35.97
CA MET A 719 2.65 -11.13 -34.58
C MET A 719 2.95 -9.63 -34.53
N VAL A 720 2.00 -8.80 -34.09
CA VAL A 720 2.10 -7.34 -34.14
C VAL A 720 2.58 -6.78 -32.80
N VAL A 721 3.68 -6.03 -32.83
CA VAL A 721 4.24 -5.23 -31.73
C VAL A 721 4.27 -3.77 -32.16
N PHE A 722 3.77 -2.85 -31.31
CA PHE A 722 3.97 -1.41 -31.50
C PHE A 722 5.14 -0.92 -30.66
N ARG A 723 6.08 -0.24 -31.31
CA ARG A 723 7.21 0.49 -30.72
C ARG A 723 7.10 1.94 -31.23
N ILE A 724 7.18 2.91 -30.34
CA ILE A 724 7.30 4.33 -30.71
C ILE A 724 8.67 4.79 -30.19
N THR A 725 9.52 5.23 -31.11
CA THR A 725 10.67 6.11 -30.83
C THR A 725 10.73 7.19 -31.90
N GLU A 726 11.05 8.39 -31.43
CA GLU A 726 11.36 9.63 -32.16
C GLU A 726 12.44 9.43 -33.24
N ASP A 727 12.39 10.23 -34.31
CA ASP A 727 13.51 11.10 -34.72
C ASP A 727 13.17 12.04 -35.89
N GLN A 728 14.07 13.02 -36.08
CA GLN A 728 13.91 14.37 -36.64
C GLN A 728 14.13 14.59 -38.16
N ALA A 729 13.84 15.84 -38.57
CA ALA A 729 14.48 16.70 -39.61
C ALA A 729 14.24 16.32 -41.11
N GLU A 730 14.12 17.21 -42.10
CA GLU A 730 14.56 18.61 -42.27
C GLU A 730 13.89 19.29 -43.52
N ASN A 731 13.71 20.62 -43.46
CA ASN A 731 13.78 21.67 -44.49
C ASN A 731 13.10 21.63 -45.89
N SER A 732 12.34 22.71 -46.19
CA SER A 732 12.64 23.62 -47.33
C SER A 732 12.01 25.03 -47.18
N GLU A 733 12.76 26.05 -47.63
CA GLU A 733 12.56 27.51 -47.71
C GLU A 733 11.22 27.97 -48.39
N ARG A 734 10.71 29.22 -48.38
CA ARG A 734 11.34 30.54 -48.68
C ARG A 734 10.30 31.71 -48.60
N THR A 735 10.74 32.90 -48.14
CA THR A 735 10.30 34.32 -48.48
C THR A 735 8.82 34.77 -48.28
N SER A 736 8.40 36.01 -47.94
CA SER A 736 8.96 37.37 -47.75
C SER A 736 7.83 38.36 -47.30
N HIS A 737 8.20 39.53 -46.74
CA HIS A 737 7.44 40.81 -46.60
C HIS A 737 6.32 40.89 -45.53
N SER A 738 6.40 41.71 -44.47
CA SER A 738 6.42 43.18 -44.30
C SER A 738 5.08 43.90 -44.58
N GLN A 739 4.43 44.40 -43.51
CA GLN A 739 3.70 45.69 -43.37
C GLN A 739 2.92 45.65 -42.03
N HIS A 740 3.32 46.40 -41.00
CA HIS A 740 2.86 47.76 -40.66
C HIS A 740 1.33 47.97 -40.60
N GLN A 741 0.91 48.40 -39.40
CA GLN A 741 0.04 49.54 -39.08
C GLN A 741 -1.36 49.32 -38.45
N HIS A 742 -1.55 50.11 -37.37
CA HIS A 742 -2.76 50.68 -36.78
C HIS A 742 -3.71 49.77 -35.96
N SER A 743 -3.86 50.01 -34.64
CA SER A 743 -4.71 51.04 -33.98
C SER A 743 -6.20 50.65 -34.14
N GLN A 744 -7.08 50.58 -33.13
CA GLN A 744 -7.24 51.36 -31.91
C GLN A 744 -8.35 50.69 -31.05
N TYR A 745 -8.25 50.85 -29.73
CA TYR A 745 -9.32 51.02 -28.73
C TYR A 745 -10.79 50.78 -29.11
N PHE A 746 -11.50 49.99 -28.28
CA PHE A 746 -12.73 50.48 -27.64
C PHE A 746 -12.98 49.81 -26.27
N THR A 747 -13.39 50.66 -25.34
CA THR A 747 -13.63 50.49 -23.91
C THR A 747 -15.02 49.95 -23.57
N SER A 748 -15.07 49.23 -22.44
CA SER A 748 -16.11 49.16 -21.39
C SER A 748 -17.57 49.59 -21.64
N ARG A 749 -18.53 48.75 -21.19
CA ARG A 749 -19.32 48.92 -19.95
C ARG A 749 -20.48 47.91 -19.84
N GLY A 750 -20.59 47.33 -18.64
CA GLY A 750 -21.82 47.10 -17.85
C GLY A 750 -22.96 46.26 -18.43
N ILE A 751 -23.30 45.14 -17.78
CA ILE A 751 -24.24 45.04 -16.65
C ILE A 751 -23.72 43.95 -15.71
#